data_AF-A0A9D7CB64-F1
#
_entry.id   AF-A0A9D7CB64-F1
#
_cell.length_a   1.000
_cell.length_b   1.000
_cell.length_c   1.000
_cell.angle_alpha   90.00
_cell.angle_beta   90.00
_cell.angle_gamma   90.00
#
_symmetry.space_group_name_H-M   'P 1'
#
loop_
_entity.id
_entity.type
_entity.pdbx_description
1 polymer ?
#
loop_
_entity_poly.entity_id
_entity_poly.type
_entity_poly.pdbx_seq_one_letter_code
_entity_poly.pdbx_strand_id
1 'polypeptide(L)'
;MTSAIAACIAAPVEAPDVMRTPPAVEAPARYVSSATCTRRWNAAVDGMWDDAVRWKPLGVPTAFDTVCIQTAGSYVVTVRNAVPTVAVLQLGDSVSRPTLEVESGGVLNVKGAISNYPASTLALGTDVGSTVSCSHLYNEGTVRVLSSTSANASARIDCTYLMNYGALILAGRTTLNASGWSPEFRNSGTIVVTAPDPVHYAFTPTKGYTYVWMTAGDISGTQSLMFERGVGSGSFAHFNWTGGSIQPNSAAPSRSVVHVTNFKTATAYPASSGTVNVLGGGVNDTTDVEILSDSTHAIIEGQSTHFQLFDNIGTLDLLAVGSTYSRASVSLFSNFGTINVLRATTFDVTKLDNHGTIVLSANLTFSRPSGYLQNFGNVRVIGSRRLIMGSTTEFRSDFGTQVGTLQLSNASLTGRGTVGDIVSTGGSIRPGFGLTEPGTLSASSVTLDAASGVSIDLAGDTPGTYDQLAVAGSVTYGGKLAITSASTFIGGACGQVIPIITDQSTAGRGAFASTFGFAPLTFAHAWRAYNPTGSYNLAGFNPLSPLHATKISLAVTEGGASDSFLLCLGGRAPNANVKIVAGSLLGQSVATPTPAVFTVTDWMLPRTFTVSAINDVVVEAEVTDDLQLTVGSADPFYAALAIASRPVTVTDNDGNADLSISLVEVPASTAVGQVFDFTVVVTNNGRTLSTGGTITIPATGNFEVQSVVTAGCNWTTSYVTCPFTTTAVGATKVFVIFVRAIASGNTTITATVTGQQPDAVPANNSAAALFVAQ
;
A
#
# COMPACT_ATOMS: atom_id res chain seq x y z
N MET A 1 -11.98 -61.09 6.75
CA MET A 1 -12.32 -60.56 8.10
C MET A 1 -12.20 -59.05 7.99
N THR A 2 -13.24 -58.38 7.48
CA THR A 2 -14.33 -57.71 8.22
C THR A 2 -13.91 -56.45 8.98
N SER A 3 -14.52 -55.34 8.50
CA SER A 3 -14.83 -54.05 9.14
C SER A 3 -13.70 -53.09 9.54
N ALA A 4 -13.55 -51.99 8.80
CA ALA A 4 -14.15 -50.68 9.15
C ALA A 4 -13.45 -49.53 8.37
N ILE A 5 -13.94 -49.22 7.16
CA ILE A 5 -13.74 -47.93 6.50
C ILE A 5 -15.11 -47.53 5.95
N ALA A 6 -15.73 -46.53 6.58
CA ALA A 6 -16.73 -45.60 6.02
C ALA A 6 -17.61 -45.05 7.16
N ALA A 7 -17.32 -43.83 7.62
CA ALA A 7 -18.28 -42.80 8.01
C ALA A 7 -17.56 -41.65 8.71
N CYS A 8 -17.05 -40.68 7.94
CA CYS A 8 -17.07 -39.31 8.41
C CYS A 8 -17.71 -38.47 7.30
N ILE A 9 -18.89 -37.98 7.64
CA ILE A 9 -19.84 -37.28 6.80
C ILE A 9 -19.24 -35.91 6.49
N ALA A 10 -19.21 -35.55 5.21
CA ALA A 10 -18.96 -34.18 4.78
C ALA A 10 -20.05 -33.28 5.37
N ALA A 11 -19.71 -32.57 6.45
CA ALA A 11 -20.44 -31.39 6.85
C ALA A 11 -20.21 -30.34 5.75
N PRO A 12 -21.27 -29.75 5.16
CA PRO A 12 -21.08 -28.67 4.22
C PRO A 12 -20.42 -27.50 4.95
N VAL A 13 -19.32 -27.03 4.36
CA VAL A 13 -18.69 -25.75 4.69
C VAL A 13 -19.78 -24.69 4.71
N GLU A 14 -20.08 -24.13 5.88
CA GLU A 14 -20.86 -22.89 5.95
C GLU A 14 -20.10 -21.85 5.15
N ALA A 15 -20.73 -21.38 4.07
CA ALA A 15 -20.22 -20.30 3.26
C ALA A 15 -19.95 -19.08 4.15
N PRO A 16 -18.90 -18.28 3.85
CA PRO A 16 -18.69 -17.01 4.55
C PRO A 16 -19.99 -16.21 4.48
N ASP A 17 -20.39 -15.66 5.63
CA ASP A 17 -21.59 -14.85 5.82
C ASP A 17 -21.54 -13.66 4.85
N VAL A 18 -22.05 -13.89 3.63
CA VAL A 18 -22.26 -12.84 2.63
C VAL A 18 -23.24 -11.90 3.28
N MET A 19 -22.78 -10.67 3.52
CA MET A 19 -23.60 -9.53 3.92
C MET A 19 -25.02 -9.73 3.43
N ARG A 20 -25.95 -9.99 4.36
CA ARG A 20 -27.36 -9.74 4.07
C ARG A 20 -27.38 -8.28 3.63
N THR A 21 -27.67 -8.06 2.36
CA THR A 21 -28.12 -6.75 1.92
C THR A 21 -29.15 -6.28 2.94
N PRO A 22 -29.05 -5.03 3.43
CA PRO A 22 -30.10 -4.47 4.27
C PRO A 22 -31.42 -4.81 3.59
N PRO A 23 -32.43 -5.34 4.31
CA PRO A 23 -33.72 -5.60 3.69
C PRO A 23 -34.08 -4.33 2.91
N ALA A 24 -34.38 -4.50 1.61
CA ALA A 24 -34.78 -3.40 0.75
C ALA A 24 -35.70 -2.52 1.57
N VAL A 25 -35.31 -1.25 1.75
CA VAL A 25 -36.09 -0.29 2.55
C VAL A 25 -37.43 -0.20 1.86
N GLU A 26 -38.39 -1.00 2.32
CA GLU A 26 -39.78 -0.86 1.92
C GLU A 26 -40.12 0.59 2.22
N ALA A 27 -40.51 1.33 1.19
CA ALA A 27 -41.06 2.67 1.37
C ALA A 27 -42.13 2.55 2.47
N PRO A 28 -41.99 3.27 3.60
CA PRO A 28 -42.85 3.04 4.75
C PRO A 28 -44.30 3.23 4.32
N ALA A 29 -45.16 2.26 4.68
CA ALA A 29 -46.58 2.33 4.40
C ALA A 29 -47.14 3.67 4.89
N ARG A 30 -47.80 4.42 4.00
CA ARG A 30 -48.45 5.69 4.33
C ARG A 30 -49.55 5.43 5.37
N TYR A 31 -49.25 5.67 6.64
CA TYR A 31 -50.23 5.56 7.72
C TYR A 31 -51.09 6.82 7.76
N VAL A 32 -52.12 6.83 6.92
CA VAL A 32 -53.17 7.85 6.93
C VAL A 32 -54.34 7.30 7.74
N SER A 33 -54.78 8.01 8.78
CA SER A 33 -55.95 7.58 9.55
C SER A 33 -57.19 7.58 8.64
N SER A 34 -57.82 6.43 8.43
CA SER A 34 -59.11 6.28 7.73
C SER A 34 -60.32 6.57 8.63
N ALA A 35 -60.08 7.21 9.78
CA ALA A 35 -61.10 7.48 10.78
C ALA A 35 -62.19 8.38 10.20
N THR A 36 -63.44 8.01 10.42
CA THR A 36 -64.61 8.80 10.02
C THR A 36 -64.74 10.03 10.92
N CYS A 37 -64.82 11.20 10.30
CA CYS A 37 -65.00 12.48 10.99
C CYS A 37 -66.32 12.52 11.75
N THR A 38 -66.27 12.79 13.06
CA THR A 38 -67.47 13.07 13.88
C THR A 38 -67.71 14.58 14.02
N ARG A 39 -66.64 15.39 13.90
CA ARG A 39 -66.68 16.86 13.89
C ARG A 39 -65.93 17.40 12.68
N ARG A 40 -66.56 18.29 11.92
CA ARG A 40 -65.96 18.96 10.76
C ARG A 40 -65.97 20.46 10.91
N TRP A 41 -64.92 21.13 10.44
CA TRP A 41 -64.95 22.58 10.27
C TRP A 41 -66.01 22.95 9.22
N ASN A 42 -66.90 23.87 9.56
CA ASN A 42 -68.17 24.07 8.87
C ASN A 42 -68.03 24.86 7.56
N ALA A 43 -67.05 25.77 7.46
CA ALA A 43 -66.83 26.63 6.29
C ALA A 43 -65.35 27.05 6.19
N ALA A 44 -64.86 27.31 4.96
CA ALA A 44 -63.48 27.75 4.71
C ALA A 44 -63.29 29.23 5.07
N VAL A 45 -63.35 29.51 6.36
CA VAL A 45 -63.26 30.84 6.95
C VAL A 45 -62.46 30.76 8.23
N ASP A 46 -61.69 31.81 8.50
CA ASP A 46 -60.91 31.92 9.73
C ASP A 46 -61.82 31.89 10.95
N GLY A 47 -61.35 31.29 12.04
CA GLY A 47 -62.12 31.21 13.27
C GLY A 47 -61.41 30.52 14.43
N MET A 48 -61.98 30.71 15.62
CA MET A 48 -61.46 30.09 16.84
C MET A 48 -61.97 28.66 16.99
N TRP A 49 -61.11 27.77 17.45
CA TRP A 49 -61.45 26.36 17.70
C TRP A 49 -62.62 26.20 18.69
N ASP A 50 -62.71 27.07 19.70
CA ASP A 50 -63.76 27.04 20.72
C ASP A 50 -65.09 27.69 20.28
N ASP A 51 -65.17 28.21 19.05
CA ASP A 51 -66.41 28.71 18.48
C ASP A 51 -67.29 27.53 18.01
N ALA A 52 -68.29 27.18 18.84
CA ALA A 52 -69.22 26.09 18.59
C ALA A 52 -69.96 26.20 17.25
N VAL A 53 -70.14 27.40 16.67
CA VAL A 53 -70.82 27.57 15.37
C VAL A 53 -69.95 27.23 14.17
N ARG A 54 -68.64 27.11 14.38
CA ARG A 54 -67.67 26.73 13.35
C ARG A 54 -67.56 25.23 13.14
N TRP A 55 -68.26 24.43 13.94
CA TRP A 55 -68.25 22.98 13.84
C TRP A 55 -69.56 22.41 13.31
N LYS A 56 -69.47 21.31 12.57
CA LYS A 56 -70.60 20.51 12.10
C LYS A 56 -70.44 19.04 12.55
N PRO A 57 -71.42 18.47 13.27
CA PRO A 57 -72.57 19.12 13.92
C PRO A 57 -72.15 20.27 14.86
N LEU A 58 -73.09 21.15 15.23
CA LEU A 58 -72.81 22.29 16.13
C LEU A 58 -72.25 21.83 17.47
N GLY A 59 -71.22 22.52 17.97
CA GLY A 59 -70.56 22.21 19.25
C GLY A 59 -69.06 21.97 19.11
N VAL A 60 -68.31 22.41 20.14
CA VAL A 60 -66.86 22.25 20.22
C VAL A 60 -66.49 20.76 20.31
N PRO A 61 -65.42 20.31 19.63
CA PRO A 61 -64.93 18.94 19.73
C PRO A 61 -64.57 18.50 21.16
N THR A 62 -64.76 17.21 21.42
CA THR A 62 -64.53 16.55 22.71
C THR A 62 -63.59 15.35 22.58
N ALA A 63 -63.27 14.69 23.70
CA ALA A 63 -62.33 13.55 23.75
C ALA A 63 -62.78 12.30 22.98
N PHE A 64 -64.03 12.28 22.53
CA PHE A 64 -64.59 11.21 21.71
C PHE A 64 -64.60 11.56 20.22
N ASP A 65 -64.24 12.79 19.86
CA ASP A 65 -64.40 13.28 18.50
C ASP A 65 -63.16 13.04 17.62
N THR A 66 -63.43 12.55 16.41
CA THR A 66 -62.51 12.62 15.27
C THR A 66 -62.76 13.96 14.58
N VAL A 67 -61.80 14.87 14.71
CA VAL A 67 -61.87 16.24 14.21
C VAL A 67 -61.26 16.34 12.83
N CYS A 68 -61.99 16.93 11.89
CA CYS A 68 -61.54 17.13 10.51
C CYS A 68 -61.64 18.60 10.10
N ILE A 69 -60.50 19.18 9.78
CA ILE A 69 -60.38 20.53 9.23
C ILE A 69 -60.04 20.36 7.75
N GLN A 70 -61.06 20.19 6.91
CA GLN A 70 -60.92 19.73 5.52
C GLN A 70 -61.86 20.49 4.57
N THR A 71 -62.29 21.69 4.94
CA THR A 71 -63.16 22.47 4.05
C THR A 71 -62.31 22.98 2.88
N ALA A 72 -62.80 22.89 1.65
CA ALA A 72 -62.03 23.35 0.49
C ALA A 72 -61.78 24.86 0.58
N GLY A 73 -60.51 25.28 0.51
CA GLY A 73 -60.08 26.67 0.65
C GLY A 73 -58.85 26.83 1.53
N SER A 74 -58.42 28.09 1.70
CA SER A 74 -57.33 28.50 2.59
C SER A 74 -57.91 29.35 3.72
N TYR A 75 -57.65 28.96 4.95
CA TYR A 75 -58.16 29.61 6.16
C TYR A 75 -57.36 29.17 7.38
N VAL A 76 -57.49 29.91 8.47
CA VAL A 76 -56.80 29.68 9.74
C VAL A 76 -57.79 29.27 10.82
N VAL A 77 -57.57 28.12 11.45
CA VAL A 77 -58.24 27.70 12.68
C VAL A 77 -57.30 27.97 13.83
N THR A 78 -57.75 28.76 14.81
CA THR A 78 -56.89 29.25 15.89
C THR A 78 -57.22 28.60 17.24
N VAL A 79 -56.19 28.12 17.95
CA VAL A 79 -56.25 27.57 19.31
C VAL A 79 -55.50 28.54 20.24
N ARG A 80 -56.24 29.40 20.94
CA ARG A 80 -55.68 30.43 21.84
C ARG A 80 -55.45 29.97 23.27
N ASN A 81 -56.33 29.11 23.77
CA ASN A 81 -56.30 28.57 25.12
C ASN A 81 -56.19 27.04 25.06
N ALA A 82 -56.08 26.39 26.22
CA ALA A 82 -56.25 24.95 26.30
C ALA A 82 -57.63 24.54 25.78
N VAL A 83 -57.65 23.78 24.68
CA VAL A 83 -58.87 23.21 24.13
C VAL A 83 -59.13 21.83 24.72
N PRO A 84 -60.39 21.35 24.77
CA PRO A 84 -60.69 19.99 25.20
C PRO A 84 -59.86 18.98 24.39
N THR A 85 -59.33 17.95 25.07
CA THR A 85 -58.65 16.85 24.40
C THR A 85 -59.58 16.24 23.35
N VAL A 86 -59.07 15.89 22.17
CA VAL A 86 -59.84 15.22 21.10
C VAL A 86 -59.31 13.83 20.80
N ALA A 87 -60.09 12.97 20.14
CA ALA A 87 -59.69 11.59 19.87
C ALA A 87 -58.64 11.52 18.76
N VAL A 88 -58.92 12.13 17.61
CA VAL A 88 -58.07 12.14 16.40
C VAL A 88 -58.23 13.49 15.72
N LEU A 89 -57.17 13.99 15.07
CA LEU A 89 -57.20 15.21 14.27
C LEU A 89 -56.71 14.94 12.84
N GLN A 90 -57.52 15.27 11.85
CA GLN A 90 -57.16 15.31 10.44
C GLN A 90 -57.15 16.76 9.96
N LEU A 91 -55.97 17.23 9.55
CA LEU A 91 -55.73 18.60 9.09
C LEU A 91 -55.44 18.56 7.60
N GLY A 92 -56.40 18.99 6.79
CA GLY A 92 -56.32 18.98 5.34
C GLY A 92 -56.75 17.68 4.67
N ASP A 93 -56.75 17.74 3.35
CA ASP A 93 -56.98 16.64 2.41
C ASP A 93 -56.35 17.01 1.05
N SER A 94 -56.78 16.38 -0.05
CA SER A 94 -56.24 16.64 -1.39
C SER A 94 -56.63 18.00 -1.99
N VAL A 95 -57.60 18.72 -1.43
CA VAL A 95 -58.16 19.97 -2.00
C VAL A 95 -58.18 21.14 -1.03
N SER A 96 -58.12 20.89 0.27
CA SER A 96 -58.08 21.92 1.33
C SER A 96 -56.65 22.32 1.68
N ARG A 97 -56.48 23.58 2.08
CA ARG A 97 -55.17 24.16 2.51
C ARG A 97 -55.31 24.89 3.85
N PRO A 98 -55.81 24.23 4.91
CA PRO A 98 -55.99 24.86 6.21
C PRO A 98 -54.66 25.12 6.91
N THR A 99 -54.63 26.17 7.73
CA THR A 99 -53.65 26.34 8.80
C THR A 99 -54.33 26.13 10.14
N LEU A 100 -53.85 25.19 10.96
CA LEU A 100 -54.20 25.12 12.37
C LEU A 100 -53.10 25.81 13.16
N GLU A 101 -53.41 26.96 13.73
CA GLU A 101 -52.49 27.76 14.53
C GLU A 101 -52.77 27.55 16.02
N VAL A 102 -51.81 26.96 16.73
CA VAL A 102 -51.78 26.96 18.18
C VAL A 102 -51.04 28.22 18.61
N GLU A 103 -51.82 29.26 18.94
CA GLU A 103 -51.28 30.54 19.37
C GLU A 103 -50.40 30.35 20.62
N SER A 104 -49.56 31.34 20.87
CA SER A 104 -48.75 31.40 22.08
C SER A 104 -49.62 31.32 23.35
N GLY A 105 -49.39 30.32 24.21
CA GLY A 105 -50.21 29.97 25.37
C GLY A 105 -51.26 28.88 25.12
N GLY A 106 -51.48 28.51 23.85
CA GLY A 106 -52.43 27.47 23.45
C GLY A 106 -51.95 26.06 23.77
N VAL A 107 -52.91 25.18 24.10
CA VAL A 107 -52.64 23.75 24.37
C VAL A 107 -53.61 22.89 23.56
N LEU A 108 -53.07 22.10 22.64
CA LEU A 108 -53.80 21.13 21.83
C LEU A 108 -53.44 19.71 22.26
N ASN A 109 -54.40 19.02 22.87
CA ASN A 109 -54.23 17.62 23.28
C ASN A 109 -55.02 16.70 22.36
N VAL A 110 -54.34 15.76 21.71
CA VAL A 110 -54.97 14.74 20.86
C VAL A 110 -54.62 13.36 21.42
N LYS A 111 -55.61 12.60 21.88
CA LYS A 111 -55.38 11.28 22.47
C LYS A 111 -54.75 10.31 21.45
N GLY A 112 -55.20 10.38 20.21
CA GLY A 112 -54.80 9.55 19.09
C GLY A 112 -53.82 10.27 18.15
N ALA A 113 -54.04 10.11 16.85
CA ALA A 113 -53.16 10.63 15.82
C ALA A 113 -53.54 12.04 15.37
N ILE A 114 -52.54 12.84 15.02
CA ILE A 114 -52.64 14.05 14.21
C ILE A 114 -52.13 13.69 12.81
N SER A 115 -53.00 13.80 11.80
CA SER A 115 -52.68 13.60 10.39
C SER A 115 -52.67 14.96 9.69
N ASN A 116 -51.49 15.52 9.43
CA ASN A 116 -51.31 16.76 8.68
C ASN A 116 -51.05 16.44 7.21
N TYR A 117 -52.06 16.61 6.37
CA TYR A 117 -52.04 16.25 4.96
C TYR A 117 -51.20 17.23 4.12
N PRO A 118 -50.83 16.86 2.88
CA PRO A 118 -50.11 17.76 1.98
C PRO A 118 -50.78 19.14 1.88
N ALA A 119 -49.96 20.19 1.73
CA ALA A 119 -50.38 21.59 1.65
C ALA A 119 -51.11 22.18 2.87
N SER A 120 -51.21 21.44 3.97
CA SER A 120 -51.77 21.95 5.23
C SER A 120 -50.66 22.34 6.20
N THR A 121 -50.96 23.27 7.10
CA THR A 121 -49.97 23.81 8.05
C THR A 121 -50.44 23.67 9.49
N LEU A 122 -49.65 22.99 10.33
CA LEU A 122 -49.75 23.06 11.79
C LEU A 122 -48.72 24.08 12.30
N ALA A 123 -49.18 25.23 12.77
CA ALA A 123 -48.33 26.31 13.26
C ALA A 123 -48.36 26.39 14.80
N LEU A 124 -47.20 26.59 15.42
CA LEU A 124 -47.05 26.71 16.87
C LEU A 124 -46.42 28.06 17.23
N GLY A 125 -47.11 28.86 18.03
CA GLY A 125 -46.62 30.12 18.58
C GLY A 125 -45.67 29.90 19.76
N THR A 126 -44.72 30.82 19.95
CA THR A 126 -43.61 30.60 20.90
C THR A 126 -43.47 31.65 21.99
N ASP A 127 -44.07 32.84 21.92
CA ASP A 127 -43.78 33.97 22.83
C ASP A 127 -44.07 33.73 24.32
N VAL A 128 -45.04 32.86 24.62
CA VAL A 128 -45.44 32.39 25.96
C VAL A 128 -45.41 30.85 26.01
N GLY A 129 -45.01 30.20 24.90
CA GLY A 129 -44.98 28.76 24.72
C GLY A 129 -46.34 28.17 24.34
N SER A 130 -46.37 27.23 23.40
CA SER A 130 -47.55 26.45 23.01
C SER A 130 -47.25 24.96 23.18
N THR A 131 -48.28 24.14 23.42
CA THR A 131 -48.10 22.70 23.56
C THR A 131 -49.01 21.94 22.60
N VAL A 132 -48.43 21.01 21.84
CA VAL A 132 -49.16 20.00 21.06
C VAL A 132 -48.79 18.62 21.61
N SER A 133 -49.77 17.89 22.12
CA SER A 133 -49.56 16.53 22.64
C SER A 133 -50.32 15.51 21.79
N CYS A 134 -49.67 14.41 21.40
CA CYS A 134 -50.31 13.38 20.60
C CYS A 134 -49.73 11.97 20.78
N SER A 135 -50.46 10.93 20.34
CA SER A 135 -49.82 9.61 20.23
C SER A 135 -48.94 9.54 18.98
N HIS A 136 -49.43 10.02 17.84
CA HIS A 136 -48.74 10.00 16.56
C HIS A 136 -48.93 11.34 15.84
N LEU A 137 -47.84 11.92 15.35
CA LEU A 137 -47.86 13.05 14.43
C LEU A 137 -47.40 12.57 13.05
N TYR A 138 -48.34 12.41 12.13
CA TYR A 138 -48.08 12.12 10.72
C TYR A 138 -48.08 13.42 9.93
N ASN A 139 -46.90 13.89 9.51
CA ASN A 139 -46.76 15.14 8.78
C ASN A 139 -46.39 14.90 7.31
N GLU A 140 -47.34 15.07 6.39
CA GLU A 140 -47.10 15.21 4.94
C GLU A 140 -47.18 16.68 4.49
N GLY A 141 -47.72 17.57 5.33
CA GLY A 141 -47.81 19.01 5.11
C GLY A 141 -46.62 19.77 5.71
N THR A 142 -46.89 20.92 6.33
CA THR A 142 -45.89 21.71 7.06
C THR A 142 -46.23 21.74 8.55
N VAL A 143 -45.28 21.37 9.41
CA VAL A 143 -45.29 21.71 10.83
C VAL A 143 -44.29 22.83 11.03
N ARG A 144 -44.75 23.97 11.56
CA ARG A 144 -43.92 25.17 11.71
C ARG A 144 -43.99 25.72 13.12
N VAL A 145 -42.84 25.78 13.78
CA VAL A 145 -42.67 26.54 15.02
C VAL A 145 -42.23 27.95 14.65
N LEU A 146 -43.04 28.94 15.04
CA LEU A 146 -42.81 30.35 14.72
C LEU A 146 -41.65 30.92 15.57
N SER A 147 -40.91 31.88 15.01
CA SER A 147 -39.87 32.62 15.74
C SER A 147 -40.46 33.34 16.94
N SER A 148 -39.72 33.39 18.06
CA SER A 148 -40.14 34.11 19.26
C SER A 148 -39.41 35.43 19.41
N THR A 149 -40.09 36.41 20.00
CA THR A 149 -39.47 37.62 20.58
C THR A 149 -39.05 37.41 22.04
N SER A 150 -39.53 36.35 22.70
CA SER A 150 -39.25 36.00 24.09
C SER A 150 -37.98 35.18 24.23
N ALA A 151 -37.12 35.56 25.17
CA ALA A 151 -35.84 34.88 25.40
C ALA A 151 -35.98 33.48 26.01
N ASN A 152 -37.11 33.15 26.66
CA ASN A 152 -37.25 31.95 27.48
C ASN A 152 -38.42 31.03 27.11
N ALA A 153 -39.27 31.44 26.16
CA ALA A 153 -40.46 30.68 25.82
C ALA A 153 -40.19 29.70 24.67
N SER A 154 -40.71 28.48 24.78
CA SER A 154 -40.47 27.36 23.85
C SER A 154 -41.81 26.73 23.43
N ALA A 155 -41.96 26.41 22.16
CA ALA A 155 -43.05 25.54 21.71
C ALA A 155 -42.71 24.08 21.98
N ARG A 156 -43.69 23.32 22.45
CA ARG A 156 -43.53 21.92 22.85
C ARG A 156 -44.34 21.01 21.95
N ILE A 157 -43.68 20.01 21.37
CA ILE A 157 -44.32 18.92 20.62
C ILE A 157 -44.04 17.62 21.39
N ASP A 158 -45.07 17.11 22.06
CA ASP A 158 -45.01 15.91 22.90
C ASP A 158 -45.78 14.78 22.20
N CYS A 159 -45.13 14.10 21.27
CA CYS A 159 -45.74 13.00 20.53
C CYS A 159 -44.92 11.71 20.66
N THR A 160 -45.56 10.59 20.99
CA THR A 160 -44.86 9.30 21.14
C THR A 160 -44.20 8.86 19.83
N TYR A 161 -44.90 9.08 18.71
CA TYR A 161 -44.41 8.80 17.35
C TYR A 161 -44.46 10.09 16.53
N LEU A 162 -43.34 10.50 15.94
CA LEU A 162 -43.29 11.65 15.03
C LEU A 162 -42.76 11.18 13.68
N MET A 163 -43.62 11.23 12.65
CA MET A 163 -43.30 10.83 11.29
C MET A 163 -43.41 12.03 10.36
N ASN A 164 -42.25 12.54 9.92
CA ASN A 164 -42.13 13.66 9.02
C ASN A 164 -41.84 13.20 7.58
N TYR A 165 -42.83 13.37 6.70
CA TYR A 165 -42.73 13.18 5.25
C TYR A 165 -42.84 14.50 4.47
N GLY A 166 -43.26 15.60 5.12
CA GLY A 166 -43.38 16.94 4.56
C GLY A 166 -42.27 17.88 5.03
N ALA A 167 -42.63 19.04 5.57
CA ALA A 167 -41.69 20.03 6.11
C ALA A 167 -41.86 20.19 7.62
N LEU A 168 -40.75 20.13 8.37
CA LEU A 168 -40.66 20.46 9.78
C LEU A 168 -39.74 21.68 9.95
N ILE A 169 -40.32 22.84 10.17
CA ILE A 169 -39.61 24.13 10.22
C ILE A 169 -39.57 24.63 11.67
N LEU A 170 -38.38 24.67 12.26
CA LEU A 170 -38.15 25.01 13.66
C LEU A 170 -37.43 26.35 13.74
N ALA A 171 -38.19 27.45 13.70
CA ALA A 171 -37.64 28.81 13.70
C ALA A 171 -37.62 29.48 15.09
N GLY A 172 -38.46 29.02 16.03
CA GLY A 172 -38.40 29.42 17.43
C GLY A 172 -37.75 28.36 18.31
N ARG A 173 -37.50 28.71 19.58
CA ARG A 173 -37.13 27.71 20.60
C ARG A 173 -38.17 26.60 20.60
N THR A 174 -37.70 25.37 20.45
CA THR A 174 -38.55 24.20 20.31
C THR A 174 -38.04 23.11 21.25
N THR A 175 -38.97 22.47 21.95
CA THR A 175 -38.70 21.24 22.71
C THR A 175 -39.50 20.11 22.09
N LEU A 176 -38.80 19.12 21.55
CA LEU A 176 -39.41 17.90 21.03
C LEU A 176 -39.25 16.80 22.08
N ASN A 177 -40.35 16.18 22.51
CA ASN A 177 -40.28 15.02 23.39
C ASN A 177 -41.08 13.85 22.83
N ALA A 178 -40.52 12.66 22.98
CA ALA A 178 -41.23 11.42 22.74
C ALA A 178 -41.13 10.50 23.95
N SER A 179 -42.27 10.20 24.56
CA SER A 179 -42.38 9.28 25.70
C SER A 179 -43.40 8.19 25.40
N GLY A 180 -43.13 6.96 25.82
CA GLY A 180 -44.00 5.81 25.60
C GLY A 180 -43.23 4.50 25.62
N TRP A 181 -43.88 3.40 25.21
CA TRP A 181 -43.27 2.06 25.19
C TRP A 181 -42.03 2.06 24.28
N SER A 182 -42.19 2.29 22.97
CA SER A 182 -41.07 2.44 22.02
C SER A 182 -41.23 3.73 21.21
N PRO A 183 -40.80 4.89 21.75
CA PRO A 183 -40.91 6.16 21.05
C PRO A 183 -40.06 6.15 19.78
N GLU A 184 -40.58 6.76 18.72
CA GLU A 184 -39.97 6.70 17.40
C GLU A 184 -40.04 8.03 16.65
N PHE A 185 -38.95 8.37 16.00
CA PHE A 185 -38.87 9.44 15.03
C PHE A 185 -38.58 8.86 13.65
N ARG A 186 -39.38 9.28 12.66
CA ARG A 186 -39.12 8.99 11.24
C ARG A 186 -39.06 10.31 10.47
N ASN A 187 -38.03 10.47 9.64
CA ASN A 187 -37.92 11.58 8.72
C ASN A 187 -37.56 11.11 7.32
N SER A 188 -38.44 11.39 6.35
CA SER A 188 -38.17 11.32 4.91
C SER A 188 -38.50 12.64 4.20
N GLY A 189 -38.86 13.67 4.96
CA GLY A 189 -39.11 15.02 4.46
C GLY A 189 -37.95 15.97 4.77
N THR A 190 -38.27 17.26 4.81
CA THR A 190 -37.31 18.34 5.12
C THR A 190 -37.41 18.77 6.58
N ILE A 191 -36.25 19.02 7.21
CA ILE A 191 -36.14 19.64 8.52
C ILE A 191 -35.28 20.88 8.38
N VAL A 192 -35.79 22.02 8.86
CA VAL A 192 -35.09 23.30 8.83
C VAL A 192 -34.98 23.86 10.24
N VAL A 193 -33.75 23.92 10.77
CA VAL A 193 -33.48 24.40 12.14
C VAL A 193 -32.87 25.80 12.10
N THR A 194 -33.70 26.81 12.34
CA THR A 194 -33.31 28.23 12.37
C THR A 194 -33.57 28.89 13.72
N ALA A 195 -33.89 28.08 14.73
CA ALA A 195 -34.03 28.49 16.12
C ALA A 195 -32.76 29.21 16.63
N PRO A 196 -32.87 30.06 17.67
CA PRO A 196 -31.72 30.77 18.22
C PRO A 196 -30.72 29.84 18.92
N ASP A 197 -31.18 28.71 19.46
CA ASP A 197 -30.39 27.69 20.15
C ASP A 197 -30.57 26.31 19.49
N PRO A 198 -29.67 25.34 19.72
CA PRO A 198 -29.87 23.96 19.29
C PRO A 198 -31.23 23.40 19.73
N VAL A 199 -31.88 22.65 18.85
CA VAL A 199 -33.15 22.00 19.17
C VAL A 199 -32.87 20.62 19.76
N HIS A 200 -33.38 20.41 20.97
CA HIS A 200 -33.30 19.11 21.64
C HIS A 200 -34.54 18.26 21.33
N TYR A 201 -34.30 17.02 20.92
CA TYR A 201 -35.28 15.97 20.85
C TYR A 201 -34.96 14.90 21.91
N ALA A 202 -35.68 14.98 23.01
CA ALA A 202 -35.55 14.05 24.13
C ALA A 202 -36.48 12.82 23.99
N PHE A 203 -35.90 11.63 24.10
CA PHE A 203 -36.63 10.36 24.10
C PHE A 203 -36.65 9.76 25.51
N THR A 204 -37.84 9.51 26.05
CA THR A 204 -38.03 8.90 27.38
C THR A 204 -38.81 7.58 27.25
N PRO A 205 -38.14 6.47 26.89
CA PRO A 205 -38.80 5.18 26.75
C PRO A 205 -39.20 4.59 28.11
N THR A 206 -40.44 4.15 28.26
CA THR A 206 -40.93 3.47 29.45
C THR A 206 -40.59 1.98 29.44
N LYS A 207 -40.67 1.31 28.27
CA LYS A 207 -40.29 -0.10 28.04
C LYS A 207 -40.10 -0.38 26.54
N GLY A 208 -38.90 -0.73 26.09
CA GLY A 208 -38.67 -1.07 24.67
C GLY A 208 -37.47 -0.34 24.08
N TYR A 209 -37.52 -0.12 22.76
CA TYR A 209 -36.44 0.48 21.98
C TYR A 209 -36.81 1.91 21.57
N THR A 210 -35.81 2.80 21.51
CA THR A 210 -35.95 4.10 20.83
C THR A 210 -35.40 3.98 19.42
N TYR A 211 -36.19 4.39 18.43
CA TYR A 211 -35.75 4.39 17.03
C TYR A 211 -35.78 5.79 16.42
N VAL A 212 -34.67 6.18 15.80
CA VAL A 212 -34.57 7.37 14.96
C VAL A 212 -34.24 6.89 13.56
N TRP A 213 -35.20 7.01 12.63
CA TRP A 213 -35.04 6.68 11.22
C TRP A 213 -35.00 7.94 10.39
N MET A 214 -33.91 8.14 9.66
CA MET A 214 -33.81 9.13 8.60
C MET A 214 -33.66 8.40 7.27
N THR A 215 -34.59 8.59 6.34
CA THR A 215 -34.59 7.90 5.05
C THR A 215 -34.83 8.91 3.95
N ALA A 216 -33.78 9.28 3.21
CA ALA A 216 -33.79 10.31 2.16
C ALA A 216 -34.25 11.71 2.62
N GLY A 217 -34.28 11.99 3.92
CA GLY A 217 -34.70 13.29 4.47
C GLY A 217 -33.56 14.30 4.51
N ASP A 218 -33.89 15.57 4.28
CA ASP A 218 -32.92 16.67 4.27
C ASP A 218 -32.92 17.42 5.60
N ILE A 219 -31.74 17.75 6.12
CA ILE A 219 -31.55 18.61 7.30
C ILE A 219 -30.69 19.81 6.92
N SER A 220 -31.21 21.00 7.20
CA SER A 220 -30.52 22.27 6.95
C SER A 220 -30.81 23.27 8.07
N GLY A 221 -29.99 24.31 8.16
CA GLY A 221 -30.24 25.38 9.11
C GLY A 221 -28.99 26.05 9.66
N THR A 222 -29.20 26.98 10.58
CA THR A 222 -28.14 27.72 11.28
C THR A 222 -27.78 27.11 12.63
N GLN A 223 -28.57 26.15 13.14
CA GLN A 223 -28.33 25.45 14.40
C GLN A 223 -28.46 23.94 14.29
N SER A 224 -27.95 23.24 15.31
CA SER A 224 -27.94 21.77 15.40
C SER A 224 -29.28 21.20 15.86
N LEU A 225 -29.61 20.01 15.35
CA LEU A 225 -30.65 19.14 15.89
C LEU A 225 -29.99 18.06 16.77
N MET A 226 -30.41 17.96 18.03
CA MET A 226 -29.80 17.08 19.01
C MET A 226 -30.77 15.97 19.39
N PHE A 227 -30.42 14.73 19.09
CA PHE A 227 -31.14 13.54 19.52
C PHE A 227 -30.57 13.08 20.85
N GLU A 228 -31.40 13.11 21.89
CA GLU A 228 -30.97 12.83 23.26
C GLU A 228 -31.84 11.73 23.85
N ARG A 229 -31.22 10.64 24.28
CA ARG A 229 -31.92 9.67 25.11
C ARG A 229 -31.93 10.15 26.57
N GLY A 230 -33.12 10.36 27.12
CA GLY A 230 -33.35 10.66 28.54
C GLY A 230 -33.28 9.42 29.44
N VAL A 231 -33.42 9.64 30.75
CA VAL A 231 -33.42 8.58 31.78
C VAL A 231 -34.74 7.78 31.75
N GLY A 232 -34.71 6.55 31.24
CA GLY A 232 -35.85 5.63 31.20
C GLY A 232 -35.43 4.16 31.28
N SER A 233 -36.35 3.26 31.64
CA SER A 233 -36.09 1.81 31.84
C SER A 233 -36.04 0.98 30.54
N GLY A 234 -36.09 1.61 29.36
CA GLY A 234 -35.94 0.93 28.06
C GLY A 234 -34.51 0.41 27.85
N SER A 235 -34.37 -0.62 27.00
CA SER A 235 -33.11 -1.38 26.88
C SER A 235 -32.09 -0.70 25.96
N PHE A 236 -32.49 -0.23 24.77
CA PHE A 236 -31.56 0.23 23.73
C PHE A 236 -32.13 1.37 22.86
N ALA A 237 -31.25 2.20 22.29
CA ALA A 237 -31.62 3.28 21.37
C ALA A 237 -30.78 3.20 20.09
N HIS A 238 -31.45 3.21 18.93
CA HIS A 238 -30.86 3.04 17.61
C HIS A 238 -31.08 4.32 16.77
N PHE A 239 -30.01 4.83 16.18
CA PHE A 239 -30.03 5.93 15.22
C PHE A 239 -29.63 5.38 13.86
N ASN A 240 -30.50 5.46 12.86
CA ASN A 240 -30.27 4.96 11.51
C ASN A 240 -30.59 6.05 10.49
N TRP A 241 -29.58 6.46 9.72
CA TRP A 241 -29.71 7.41 8.64
C TRP A 241 -29.30 6.78 7.31
N THR A 242 -30.23 6.69 6.35
CA THR A 242 -29.98 6.21 4.99
C THR A 242 -30.41 7.24 3.92
N GLY A 243 -29.46 7.78 3.16
CA GLY A 243 -29.69 8.78 2.09
C GLY A 243 -30.18 10.16 2.60
N GLY A 244 -30.37 11.11 1.68
CA GLY A 244 -30.80 12.49 2.01
C GLY A 244 -29.63 13.42 2.30
N SER A 245 -29.86 14.73 2.33
CA SER A 245 -28.77 15.73 2.42
C SER A 245 -28.63 16.38 3.79
N ILE A 246 -27.37 16.70 4.13
CA ILE A 246 -27.02 17.56 5.26
C ILE A 246 -26.40 18.80 4.66
N GLN A 247 -27.02 19.96 4.85
CA GLN A 247 -26.42 21.22 4.41
C GLN A 247 -25.76 21.90 5.61
N PRO A 248 -24.43 22.13 5.59
CA PRO A 248 -23.72 22.75 6.69
C PRO A 248 -24.15 24.22 6.87
N ASN A 249 -23.99 24.72 8.10
CA ASN A 249 -24.22 26.12 8.41
C ASN A 249 -23.26 27.01 7.57
N SER A 250 -23.79 27.82 6.66
CA SER A 250 -23.00 28.72 5.81
C SER A 250 -22.25 29.80 6.59
N ALA A 251 -22.70 30.13 7.80
CA ALA A 251 -22.04 31.08 8.70
C ALA A 251 -21.01 30.41 9.64
N ALA A 252 -21.00 29.07 9.75
CA ALA A 252 -20.06 28.31 10.55
C ALA A 252 -19.94 26.86 10.03
N PRO A 253 -19.18 26.61 8.94
CA PRO A 253 -19.08 25.29 8.31
C PRO A 253 -18.48 24.21 9.23
N SER A 254 -17.92 24.58 10.38
CA SER A 254 -17.37 23.68 11.40
C SER A 254 -18.37 23.29 12.51
N ARG A 255 -19.62 23.76 12.48
CA ARG A 255 -20.64 23.36 13.46
C ARG A 255 -21.38 22.14 12.97
N SER A 256 -21.42 21.08 13.80
CA SER A 256 -22.16 19.86 13.48
C SER A 256 -23.65 20.15 13.35
N VAL A 257 -24.30 19.57 12.35
CA VAL A 257 -25.72 19.79 12.06
C VAL A 257 -26.60 18.82 12.87
N VAL A 258 -26.06 17.65 13.20
CA VAL A 258 -26.76 16.62 13.98
C VAL A 258 -25.87 16.10 15.10
N HIS A 259 -26.37 16.12 16.32
CA HIS A 259 -25.75 15.50 17.49
C HIS A 259 -26.58 14.31 17.94
N VAL A 260 -25.92 13.19 18.21
CA VAL A 260 -26.55 11.97 18.73
C VAL A 260 -25.89 11.62 20.05
N THR A 261 -26.68 11.56 21.13
CA THR A 261 -26.17 11.33 22.48
C THR A 261 -26.90 10.18 23.16
N ASN A 262 -26.16 9.32 23.87
CA ASN A 262 -26.71 8.19 24.64
C ASN A 262 -27.45 7.13 23.79
N PHE A 263 -27.02 6.94 22.53
CA PHE A 263 -27.48 5.86 21.66
C PHE A 263 -26.52 4.67 21.74
N LYS A 264 -27.07 3.45 21.65
CA LYS A 264 -26.26 2.22 21.65
C LYS A 264 -25.71 1.92 20.26
N THR A 265 -26.52 2.11 19.22
CA THR A 265 -26.09 1.98 17.83
C THR A 265 -26.39 3.28 17.08
N ALA A 266 -25.41 3.78 16.35
CA ALA A 266 -25.55 4.92 15.47
C ALA A 266 -24.97 4.57 14.11
N THR A 267 -25.83 4.49 13.11
CA THR A 267 -25.47 4.20 11.73
C THR A 267 -25.87 5.36 10.81
N ALA A 268 -24.94 5.88 10.00
CA ALA A 268 -25.22 7.01 9.11
C ALA A 268 -24.62 6.89 7.69
N TYR A 269 -25.49 7.06 6.68
CA TYR A 269 -25.24 7.03 5.23
C TYR A 269 -25.84 8.24 4.47
N PRO A 270 -25.45 9.51 4.74
CA PRO A 270 -26.04 10.69 4.09
C PRO A 270 -25.45 10.98 2.70
N ALA A 271 -26.29 11.40 1.76
CA ALA A 271 -25.98 11.57 0.34
C ALA A 271 -25.06 12.78 -0.02
N SER A 272 -24.60 13.56 0.97
CA SER A 272 -23.90 14.85 0.75
C SER A 272 -23.11 15.32 1.99
N SER A 273 -22.26 16.36 1.81
CA SER A 273 -21.30 16.85 2.81
C SER A 273 -21.93 17.48 4.06
N GLY A 274 -21.67 16.92 5.25
CA GLY A 274 -22.02 17.49 6.55
C GLY A 274 -21.44 16.68 7.72
N THR A 275 -21.44 17.24 8.93
CA THR A 275 -20.84 16.60 10.12
C THR A 275 -21.90 16.03 11.06
N VAL A 276 -21.76 14.73 11.38
CA VAL A 276 -22.50 14.06 12.46
C VAL A 276 -21.56 13.88 13.65
N ASN A 277 -21.96 14.38 14.83
CA ASN A 277 -21.23 14.15 16.08
C ASN A 277 -21.93 13.06 16.89
N VAL A 278 -21.18 12.03 17.24
CA VAL A 278 -21.68 10.94 18.10
C VAL A 278 -21.00 11.06 19.45
N LEU A 279 -21.80 11.37 20.48
CA LEU A 279 -21.34 11.48 21.86
C LEU A 279 -21.64 10.19 22.61
N GLY A 280 -20.59 9.53 23.10
CA GLY A 280 -20.71 8.32 23.91
C GLY A 280 -21.44 8.58 25.22
N GLY A 281 -22.27 7.61 25.65
CA GLY A 281 -22.93 7.62 26.96
C GLY A 281 -21.95 7.45 28.12
N GLY A 282 -22.48 7.45 29.36
CA GLY A 282 -21.68 7.37 30.59
C GLY A 282 -20.74 6.15 30.65
N VAL A 283 -19.89 6.09 31.68
CA VAL A 283 -18.68 5.23 31.84
C VAL A 283 -18.85 3.71 31.50
N ASN A 284 -20.08 3.20 31.38
CA ASN A 284 -20.40 1.80 31.09
C ASN A 284 -21.26 1.56 29.82
N ASP A 285 -21.57 2.59 29.02
CA ASP A 285 -22.33 2.43 27.77
C ASP A 285 -21.37 2.19 26.59
N THR A 286 -21.50 1.03 25.94
CA THR A 286 -20.90 0.76 24.63
C THR A 286 -21.69 1.49 23.55
N THR A 287 -21.04 2.39 22.80
CA THR A 287 -21.63 3.03 21.63
C THR A 287 -21.02 2.42 20.38
N ASP A 288 -21.86 1.77 19.57
CA ASP A 288 -21.49 1.17 18.29
C ASP A 288 -21.74 2.20 17.20
N VAL A 289 -20.70 2.57 16.44
CA VAL A 289 -20.76 3.65 15.44
C VAL A 289 -20.37 3.12 14.07
N GLU A 290 -21.37 2.95 13.20
CA GLU A 290 -21.17 2.57 11.80
C GLU A 290 -21.34 3.80 10.89
N ILE A 291 -20.27 4.28 10.28
CA ILE A 291 -20.33 5.40 9.34
C ILE A 291 -19.99 4.85 7.97
N LEU A 292 -20.99 4.74 7.11
CA LEU A 292 -20.83 4.17 5.77
C LEU A 292 -21.54 5.10 4.79
N SER A 293 -20.86 5.46 3.71
CA SER A 293 -21.25 6.31 2.57
C SER A 293 -21.43 7.83 2.78
N ASP A 294 -20.71 8.54 1.91
CA ASP A 294 -20.72 9.96 1.50
C ASP A 294 -20.85 11.11 2.52
N SER A 295 -20.93 10.80 3.81
CA SER A 295 -20.57 11.74 4.87
C SER A 295 -19.05 11.96 4.86
N THR A 296 -18.62 13.17 4.49
CA THR A 296 -17.20 13.53 4.42
C THR A 296 -16.53 13.67 5.79
N HIS A 297 -17.27 13.71 6.90
CA HIS A 297 -16.72 14.02 8.23
C HIS A 297 -17.59 13.53 9.40
N ALA A 298 -17.07 12.63 10.23
CA ALA A 298 -17.64 12.24 11.52
C ALA A 298 -16.70 12.64 12.66
N ILE A 299 -17.30 13.06 13.78
CA ILE A 299 -16.58 13.39 15.01
C ILE A 299 -17.04 12.42 16.10
N ILE A 300 -16.09 11.75 16.76
CA ILE A 300 -16.36 10.96 17.96
C ILE A 300 -15.78 11.69 19.17
N GLU A 301 -16.66 12.14 20.05
CA GLU A 301 -16.36 12.86 21.29
C GLU A 301 -17.03 12.16 22.50
N GLY A 302 -16.49 12.34 23.72
CA GLY A 302 -17.10 11.84 24.96
C GLY A 302 -16.21 10.96 25.84
N GLN A 303 -16.77 10.47 26.95
CA GLN A 303 -16.12 9.58 27.93
C GLN A 303 -16.77 8.19 27.94
N SER A 304 -16.84 7.54 26.78
CA SER A 304 -17.12 6.10 26.74
C SER A 304 -15.81 5.33 26.86
N THR A 305 -15.87 4.18 27.53
CA THR A 305 -14.75 3.24 27.67
C THR A 305 -14.56 2.38 26.42
N HIS A 306 -15.58 2.24 25.55
CA HIS A 306 -15.55 1.35 24.39
C HIS A 306 -16.42 1.89 23.22
N PHE A 307 -15.76 2.21 22.09
CA PHE A 307 -16.43 2.52 20.82
C PHE A 307 -16.23 1.39 19.81
N GLN A 308 -17.31 0.86 19.22
CA GLN A 308 -17.18 -0.07 18.09
C GLN A 308 -17.03 0.66 16.76
N LEU A 309 -15.97 0.35 16.04
CA LEU A 309 -15.65 0.89 14.73
C LEU A 309 -16.08 -0.08 13.61
N PHE A 310 -16.58 0.48 12.52
CA PHE A 310 -16.86 -0.20 11.25
C PHE A 310 -16.02 0.43 10.14
N ASP A 311 -16.02 -0.14 8.93
CA ASP A 311 -15.17 0.32 7.82
C ASP A 311 -15.33 1.83 7.56
N ASN A 312 -14.21 2.56 7.56
CA ASN A 312 -14.19 3.99 7.34
C ASN A 312 -13.92 4.31 5.87
N ILE A 313 -14.83 5.02 5.21
CA ILE A 313 -14.66 5.50 3.84
C ILE A 313 -14.66 7.04 3.72
N GLY A 314 -14.81 7.77 4.84
CA GLY A 314 -14.85 9.24 4.92
C GLY A 314 -13.77 9.82 5.85
N THR A 315 -13.99 11.00 6.43
CA THR A 315 -13.10 11.53 7.49
C THR A 315 -13.64 11.16 8.87
N LEU A 316 -12.80 10.60 9.72
CA LEU A 316 -13.10 10.23 11.10
C LEU A 316 -12.16 10.97 12.05
N ASP A 317 -12.70 11.91 12.83
CA ASP A 317 -11.95 12.64 13.85
C ASP A 317 -12.14 12.00 15.22
N LEU A 318 -11.02 11.55 15.82
CA LEU A 318 -10.98 10.95 17.14
C LEU A 318 -10.59 12.00 18.18
N LEU A 319 -11.58 12.47 18.92
CA LEU A 319 -11.47 13.55 19.91
C LEU A 319 -11.71 13.06 21.34
N ALA A 320 -12.14 11.81 21.53
CA ALA A 320 -12.36 11.25 22.86
C ALA A 320 -11.02 11.03 23.61
N VAL A 321 -10.94 11.54 24.83
CA VAL A 321 -9.72 11.48 25.66
C VAL A 321 -9.71 10.20 26.46
N GLY A 322 -8.68 9.36 26.28
CA GLY A 322 -8.50 8.15 27.09
C GLY A 322 -9.44 7.00 26.73
N SER A 323 -10.14 7.09 25.61
CA SER A 323 -11.04 6.04 25.13
C SER A 323 -10.29 4.89 24.46
N THR A 324 -10.78 3.68 24.69
CA THR A 324 -10.42 2.49 23.93
C THR A 324 -11.44 2.31 22.81
N TYR A 325 -10.98 2.27 21.57
CA TYR A 325 -11.81 1.94 20.42
C TYR A 325 -11.63 0.46 20.14
N SER A 326 -12.70 -0.31 20.27
CA SER A 326 -12.69 -1.77 20.21
C SER A 326 -13.78 -2.25 19.29
N ARG A 327 -13.51 -3.15 18.35
CA ARG A 327 -14.57 -3.80 17.57
C ARG A 327 -15.05 -5.05 18.32
N ALA A 328 -16.31 -5.09 18.75
CA ALA A 328 -16.85 -6.33 19.30
C ALA A 328 -17.08 -7.31 18.15
N SER A 329 -16.67 -8.57 18.34
CA SER A 329 -16.77 -9.69 17.39
C SER A 329 -15.81 -9.70 16.17
N VAL A 330 -14.66 -10.36 16.37
CA VAL A 330 -13.95 -11.27 15.43
C VAL A 330 -13.57 -10.81 14.01
N SER A 331 -13.75 -9.57 13.56
CA SER A 331 -13.46 -9.24 12.14
C SER A 331 -12.80 -7.88 11.88
N LEU A 332 -12.24 -7.76 10.67
CA LEU A 332 -11.52 -6.66 10.03
C LEU A 332 -12.13 -5.26 10.26
N PHE A 333 -11.30 -4.25 10.58
CA PHE A 333 -11.67 -2.84 10.41
C PHE A 333 -10.84 -2.25 9.25
N SER A 334 -11.50 -1.81 8.20
CA SER A 334 -10.83 -1.25 7.02
C SER A 334 -10.96 0.28 7.01
N ASN A 335 -9.85 0.98 6.81
CA ASN A 335 -9.85 2.41 6.57
C ASN A 335 -9.52 2.69 5.11
N PHE A 336 -10.48 3.15 4.32
CA PHE A 336 -10.28 3.70 2.98
C PHE A 336 -10.26 5.24 2.97
N GLY A 337 -10.77 5.88 4.02
CA GLY A 337 -10.85 7.33 4.17
C GLY A 337 -9.70 7.95 4.96
N THR A 338 -9.97 9.04 5.68
CA THR A 338 -9.01 9.71 6.57
C THR A 338 -9.39 9.48 8.03
N ILE A 339 -8.45 9.08 8.88
CA ILE A 339 -8.61 9.06 10.34
C ILE A 339 -7.70 10.12 10.94
N ASN A 340 -8.26 11.13 11.61
CA ASN A 340 -7.49 12.13 12.35
C ASN A 340 -7.50 11.79 13.84
N VAL A 341 -6.34 11.40 14.37
CA VAL A 341 -6.11 11.18 15.79
C VAL A 341 -5.74 12.50 16.43
N LEU A 342 -6.74 13.22 16.95
CA LEU A 342 -6.59 14.56 17.52
C LEU A 342 -6.29 14.53 19.03
N ARG A 343 -6.68 13.45 19.71
CA ARG A 343 -6.36 13.17 21.12
C ARG A 343 -5.72 11.79 21.27
N ALA A 344 -5.05 11.56 22.41
CA ALA A 344 -4.39 10.28 22.64
C ALA A 344 -5.43 9.15 22.68
N THR A 345 -5.22 8.12 21.86
CA THR A 345 -6.23 7.10 21.58
C THR A 345 -5.60 5.71 21.63
N THR A 346 -6.37 4.73 22.12
CA THR A 346 -5.99 3.32 22.08
C THR A 346 -6.94 2.54 21.17
N PHE A 347 -6.39 1.78 20.24
CA PHE A 347 -7.10 0.81 19.41
C PHE A 347 -6.90 -0.60 19.99
N ASP A 348 -8.02 -1.22 20.37
CA ASP A 348 -8.13 -2.63 20.75
C ASP A 348 -8.85 -3.38 19.62
N VAL A 349 -8.15 -3.58 18.52
CA VAL A 349 -8.69 -4.23 17.30
C VAL A 349 -7.85 -5.45 16.93
N THR A 350 -8.51 -6.50 16.44
CA THR A 350 -7.83 -7.71 15.94
C THR A 350 -7.02 -7.39 14.69
N LYS A 351 -7.62 -6.65 13.75
CA LYS A 351 -6.97 -6.26 12.51
C LYS A 351 -7.52 -4.92 12.02
N LEU A 352 -6.61 -3.98 11.72
CA LEU A 352 -6.91 -2.75 10.98
C LEU A 352 -6.22 -2.79 9.62
N ASP A 353 -7.00 -2.74 8.52
CA ASP A 353 -6.48 -2.60 7.15
C ASP A 353 -6.56 -1.14 6.73
N ASN A 354 -5.42 -0.45 6.74
CA ASN A 354 -5.34 0.94 6.30
C ASN A 354 -5.03 1.02 4.80
N HIS A 355 -6.03 1.36 3.99
CA HIS A 355 -5.89 1.75 2.58
C HIS A 355 -5.89 3.27 2.37
N GLY A 356 -6.42 4.03 3.33
CA GLY A 356 -6.54 5.49 3.30
C GLY A 356 -5.41 6.21 4.02
N THR A 357 -5.73 7.28 4.73
CA THR A 357 -4.78 8.08 5.50
C THR A 357 -5.09 8.05 6.99
N ILE A 358 -4.08 7.86 7.84
CA ILE A 358 -4.17 8.06 9.29
C ILE A 358 -3.23 9.21 9.67
N VAL A 359 -3.76 10.27 10.26
CA VAL A 359 -2.99 11.45 10.69
C VAL A 359 -2.96 11.52 12.21
N LEU A 360 -1.77 11.44 12.79
CA LEU A 360 -1.55 11.43 14.23
C LEU A 360 -1.09 12.82 14.68
N SER A 361 -2.05 13.63 15.13
CA SER A 361 -1.78 14.85 15.91
C SER A 361 -1.61 14.53 17.41
N ALA A 362 -1.91 13.31 17.84
CA ALA A 362 -1.68 12.75 19.16
C ALA A 362 -1.20 11.29 19.08
N ASN A 363 -0.80 10.70 20.21
CA ASN A 363 -0.33 9.31 20.23
C ASN A 363 -1.49 8.35 19.91
N LEU A 364 -1.22 7.37 19.04
CA LEU A 364 -2.12 6.24 18.78
C LEU A 364 -1.46 4.97 19.28
N THR A 365 -2.14 4.21 20.13
CA THR A 365 -1.62 2.96 20.69
C THR A 365 -2.45 1.78 20.23
N PHE A 366 -1.81 0.73 19.71
CA PHE A 366 -2.44 -0.57 19.51
C PHE A 366 -2.11 -1.46 20.71
N SER A 367 -3.12 -1.95 21.43
CA SER A 367 -2.91 -2.68 22.69
C SER A 367 -3.41 -4.12 22.69
N ARG A 368 -4.19 -4.52 21.68
CA ARG A 368 -4.77 -5.86 21.63
C ARG A 368 -3.68 -6.91 21.40
N PRO A 369 -3.56 -7.94 22.25
CA PRO A 369 -2.63 -9.04 22.00
C PRO A 369 -2.92 -9.72 20.65
N SER A 370 -1.87 -9.97 19.87
CA SER A 370 -1.97 -10.45 18.48
C SER A 370 -2.79 -9.54 17.54
N GLY A 371 -3.07 -8.31 17.97
CA GLY A 371 -3.69 -7.28 17.16
C GLY A 371 -2.71 -6.74 16.14
N TYR A 372 -3.20 -6.43 14.95
CA TYR A 372 -2.34 -6.11 13.83
C TYR A 372 -2.85 -4.90 13.04
N LEU A 373 -1.92 -4.04 12.60
CA LEU A 373 -2.16 -2.96 11.65
C LEU A 373 -1.48 -3.29 10.31
N GLN A 374 -2.29 -3.53 9.26
CA GLN A 374 -1.81 -3.58 7.89
C GLN A 374 -1.82 -2.19 7.30
N ASN A 375 -0.70 -1.74 6.75
CA ASN A 375 -0.64 -0.46 6.07
C ASN A 375 -0.40 -0.62 4.57
N PHE A 376 -1.46 -0.35 3.80
CA PHE A 376 -1.44 -0.17 2.35
C PHE A 376 -1.46 1.32 1.96
N GLY A 377 -1.95 2.20 2.85
CA GLY A 377 -2.10 3.64 2.62
C GLY A 377 -1.02 4.47 3.32
N ASN A 378 -1.41 5.63 3.86
CA ASN A 378 -0.49 6.57 4.49
C ASN A 378 -0.74 6.67 6.01
N VAL A 379 0.34 6.67 6.79
CA VAL A 379 0.29 6.99 8.23
C VAL A 379 1.25 8.14 8.50
N ARG A 380 0.72 9.29 8.93
CA ARG A 380 1.51 10.50 9.17
C ARG A 380 1.51 10.88 10.63
N VAL A 381 2.67 10.74 11.27
CA VAL A 381 2.88 11.15 12.66
C VAL A 381 3.45 12.57 12.72
N ILE A 382 2.78 13.48 13.42
CA ILE A 382 3.13 14.90 13.46
C ILE A 382 3.94 15.23 14.71
N GLY A 383 5.06 15.92 14.54
CA GLY A 383 5.89 16.41 15.64
C GLY A 383 6.44 15.26 16.50
N SER A 384 6.37 15.40 17.82
CA SER A 384 6.92 14.43 18.78
C SER A 384 5.96 13.29 19.15
N ARG A 385 4.88 13.09 18.38
CA ARG A 385 3.88 12.04 18.64
C ARG A 385 4.38 10.69 18.16
N ARG A 386 3.67 9.64 18.54
CA ARG A 386 4.08 8.26 18.23
C ARG A 386 2.88 7.42 17.79
N LEU A 387 3.11 6.61 16.75
CA LEU A 387 2.35 5.38 16.55
C LEU A 387 3.00 4.32 17.44
N ILE A 388 2.26 3.79 18.40
CA ILE A 388 2.76 2.85 19.41
C ILE A 388 2.12 1.49 19.17
N MET A 389 2.96 0.51 18.84
CA MET A 389 2.57 -0.90 18.79
C MET A 389 2.89 -1.51 20.16
N GLY A 390 1.86 -1.93 20.88
CA GLY A 390 1.96 -2.56 22.21
C GLY A 390 2.41 -4.02 22.15
N SER A 391 2.57 -4.63 23.32
CA SER A 391 3.13 -5.98 23.44
C SER A 391 2.36 -7.00 22.59
N THR A 392 3.08 -7.83 21.84
CA THR A 392 2.54 -8.87 20.93
C THR A 392 1.67 -8.35 19.77
N THR A 393 1.60 -7.04 19.57
CA THR A 393 0.96 -6.46 18.38
C THR A 393 1.95 -6.45 17.21
N GLU A 394 1.42 -6.33 16.00
CA GLU A 394 2.24 -6.30 14.78
C GLU A 394 1.84 -5.15 13.87
N PHE A 395 2.84 -4.44 13.34
CA PHE A 395 2.66 -3.47 12.27
C PHE A 395 3.29 -4.05 10.99
N ARG A 396 2.49 -4.30 9.97
CA ARG A 396 3.01 -4.65 8.64
C ARG A 396 2.93 -3.47 7.72
N SER A 397 4.10 -3.03 7.30
CA SER A 397 4.25 -2.04 6.25
C SER A 397 4.40 -2.79 4.93
N ASP A 398 3.34 -2.89 4.13
CA ASP A 398 3.40 -3.57 2.83
C ASP A 398 3.72 -2.57 1.71
N PHE A 399 2.71 -1.87 1.20
CA PHE A 399 2.84 -0.84 0.15
C PHE A 399 2.62 0.58 0.66
N GLY A 400 2.19 0.71 1.91
CA GLY A 400 1.91 2.00 2.51
C GLY A 400 3.16 2.73 3.00
N THR A 401 3.04 4.04 3.17
CA THR A 401 4.07 4.85 3.82
C THR A 401 3.68 5.14 5.26
N GLN A 402 4.64 5.07 6.17
CA GLN A 402 4.53 5.62 7.51
C GLN A 402 5.65 6.64 7.71
N VAL A 403 5.32 7.84 8.16
CA VAL A 403 6.30 8.91 8.43
C VAL A 403 6.19 9.38 9.89
N GLY A 404 7.32 9.80 10.45
CA GLY A 404 7.47 10.12 11.87
C GLY A 404 7.70 8.88 12.74
N THR A 405 7.57 9.00 14.06
CA THR A 405 8.02 7.93 14.98
C THR A 405 7.05 6.76 15.10
N LEU A 406 7.56 5.56 14.81
CA LEU A 406 6.96 4.26 15.12
C LEU A 406 7.68 3.67 16.35
N GLN A 407 6.91 3.40 17.40
CA GLN A 407 7.42 2.75 18.62
C GLN A 407 6.94 1.29 18.70
N LEU A 408 7.87 0.35 18.84
CA LEU A 408 7.60 -1.07 19.05
C LEU A 408 7.87 -1.44 20.51
N SER A 409 6.82 -1.73 21.28
CA SER A 409 6.95 -2.08 22.71
C SER A 409 6.68 -3.56 22.89
N ASN A 410 7.71 -4.41 22.74
CA ASN A 410 7.57 -5.87 22.58
C ASN A 410 6.63 -6.26 21.41
N ALA A 411 6.65 -5.46 20.34
CA ALA A 411 5.83 -5.61 19.15
C ALA A 411 6.68 -6.03 17.94
N SER A 412 6.05 -6.54 16.88
CA SER A 412 6.71 -6.86 15.62
C SER A 412 6.46 -5.82 14.52
N LEU A 413 7.46 -5.63 13.67
CA LEU A 413 7.38 -4.90 12.41
C LEU A 413 7.74 -5.83 11.26
N THR A 414 6.87 -5.91 10.26
CA THR A 414 7.01 -6.82 9.10
C THR A 414 6.69 -6.12 7.78
N GLY A 415 6.89 -6.82 6.67
CA GLY A 415 6.59 -6.34 5.32
C GLY A 415 7.77 -5.66 4.61
N ARG A 416 7.47 -4.90 3.56
CA ARG A 416 8.44 -4.32 2.59
C ARG A 416 8.20 -2.85 2.26
N GLY A 417 7.43 -2.15 3.08
CA GLY A 417 7.04 -0.76 2.87
C GLY A 417 8.07 0.23 3.42
N THR A 418 7.63 1.48 3.55
CA THR A 418 8.46 2.57 4.12
C THR A 418 7.90 3.00 5.46
N VAL A 419 8.79 3.09 6.45
CA VAL A 419 8.50 3.59 7.80
C VAL A 419 9.43 4.75 8.16
N GLY A 420 9.02 5.54 9.15
CA GLY A 420 9.77 6.67 9.64
C GLY A 420 10.87 6.25 10.61
N ASP A 421 10.96 6.94 11.74
CA ASP A 421 11.91 6.61 12.80
C ASP A 421 11.39 5.44 13.63
N ILE A 422 12.17 4.37 13.73
CA ILE A 422 11.83 3.19 14.53
C ILE A 422 12.49 3.31 15.90
N VAL A 423 11.70 3.20 16.96
CA VAL A 423 12.17 3.02 18.33
C VAL A 423 11.64 1.69 18.85
N SER A 424 12.53 0.70 18.99
CA SER A 424 12.17 -0.65 19.46
C SER A 424 12.66 -0.88 20.88
N THR A 425 11.76 -1.30 21.75
CA THR A 425 12.04 -1.77 23.11
C THR A 425 11.54 -3.20 23.26
N GLY A 426 12.44 -4.18 23.14
CA GLY A 426 12.09 -5.61 23.12
C GLY A 426 11.32 -6.09 21.89
N GLY A 427 11.13 -5.24 20.88
CA GLY A 427 10.42 -5.56 19.64
C GLY A 427 11.26 -6.29 18.59
N SER A 428 10.62 -6.83 17.56
CA SER A 428 11.27 -7.56 16.46
C SER A 428 11.01 -6.89 15.11
N ILE A 429 12.04 -6.73 14.28
CA ILE A 429 11.94 -6.21 12.91
C ILE A 429 12.27 -7.35 11.94
N ARG A 430 11.34 -7.65 11.03
CA ARG A 430 11.47 -8.76 10.08
C ARG A 430 11.06 -8.29 8.67
N PRO A 431 11.96 -7.64 7.92
CA PRO A 431 11.70 -7.28 6.53
C PRO A 431 11.26 -8.51 5.73
N GLY A 432 10.34 -8.34 4.78
CA GLY A 432 9.86 -9.43 3.91
C GLY A 432 8.99 -10.52 4.58
N PHE A 433 8.96 -10.59 5.91
CA PHE A 433 8.23 -11.64 6.62
C PHE A 433 6.74 -11.66 6.27
N GLY A 434 6.21 -12.86 6.03
CA GLY A 434 4.82 -13.09 5.64
C GLY A 434 4.55 -12.90 4.14
N LEU A 435 5.58 -12.69 3.33
CA LEU A 435 5.52 -12.64 1.86
C LEU A 435 6.14 -13.89 1.23
N THR A 436 5.80 -14.14 -0.03
CA THR A 436 6.35 -15.25 -0.83
C THR A 436 7.69 -14.92 -1.47
N GLU A 437 8.03 -13.64 -1.56
CA GLU A 437 9.27 -13.13 -2.14
C GLU A 437 10.01 -12.28 -1.10
N PRO A 438 11.36 -12.23 -1.18
CA PRO A 438 12.17 -11.40 -0.29
C PRO A 438 11.77 -9.91 -0.34
N GLY A 439 11.90 -9.22 0.79
CA GLY A 439 11.43 -7.85 0.94
C GLY A 439 12.47 -6.88 1.50
N THR A 440 12.53 -5.68 0.94
CA THR A 440 13.28 -4.56 1.54
C THR A 440 12.32 -3.68 2.35
N LEU A 441 12.57 -3.55 3.66
CA LEU A 441 11.86 -2.61 4.52
C LEU A 441 12.72 -1.34 4.64
N SER A 442 12.15 -0.18 4.30
CA SER A 442 12.85 1.11 4.35
C SER A 442 12.50 1.89 5.61
N ALA A 443 13.48 2.40 6.34
CA ALA A 443 13.31 3.20 7.55
C ALA A 443 14.09 4.52 7.50
N SER A 444 13.61 5.55 8.20
CA SER A 444 14.34 6.83 8.32
C SER A 444 15.50 6.70 9.30
N SER A 445 15.26 6.16 10.49
CA SER A 445 16.29 5.83 11.48
C SER A 445 15.83 4.64 12.33
N VAL A 446 16.76 3.97 13.00
CA VAL A 446 16.45 2.79 13.82
C VAL A 446 17.18 2.86 15.15
N THR A 447 16.45 2.70 16.25
CA THR A 447 17.00 2.56 17.59
C THR A 447 16.50 1.27 18.22
N LEU A 448 17.43 0.36 18.55
CA LEU A 448 17.16 -0.93 19.17
C LEU A 448 17.71 -0.96 20.59
N ASP A 449 16.93 -1.45 21.55
CA ASP A 449 17.45 -1.77 22.87
C ASP A 449 18.12 -3.16 22.92
N ALA A 450 18.61 -3.58 24.08
CA ALA A 450 19.28 -4.86 24.26
C ALA A 450 18.34 -6.09 24.14
N ALA A 451 17.03 -5.90 24.22
CA ALA A 451 16.03 -6.96 24.12
C ALA A 451 15.45 -7.08 22.69
N SER A 452 15.55 -6.03 21.87
CA SER A 452 15.08 -5.99 20.50
C SER A 452 15.81 -6.98 19.58
N GLY A 453 15.24 -7.23 18.39
CA GLY A 453 15.88 -8.06 17.38
C GLY A 453 15.57 -7.67 15.95
N VAL A 454 16.46 -8.06 15.03
CA VAL A 454 16.28 -8.01 13.58
C VAL A 454 16.43 -9.42 13.03
N SER A 455 15.51 -9.85 12.18
CA SER A 455 15.55 -11.13 11.47
C SER A 455 15.65 -10.89 9.97
N ILE A 456 16.58 -11.56 9.31
CA ILE A 456 16.81 -11.47 7.87
C ILE A 456 16.79 -12.88 7.28
N ASP A 457 15.93 -13.11 6.29
CA ASP A 457 15.87 -14.37 5.57
C ASP A 457 16.61 -14.26 4.21
N LEU A 458 17.50 -15.21 3.93
CA LEU A 458 18.34 -15.26 2.73
C LEU A 458 17.80 -16.32 1.75
N ALA A 459 17.48 -15.93 0.52
CA ALA A 459 17.17 -16.87 -0.56
C ALA A 459 18.13 -16.76 -1.77
N GLY A 460 19.09 -15.83 -1.71
CA GLY A 460 20.11 -15.58 -2.73
C GLY A 460 21.16 -14.59 -2.20
N ASP A 461 22.12 -14.21 -3.05
CA ASP A 461 23.23 -13.31 -2.73
C ASP A 461 23.17 -11.96 -3.47
N THR A 462 22.09 -11.70 -4.22
CA THR A 462 21.86 -10.42 -4.92
C THR A 462 20.76 -9.62 -4.25
N PRO A 463 20.85 -8.27 -4.16
CA PRO A 463 19.76 -7.46 -3.60
C PRO A 463 18.42 -7.79 -4.28
N GLY A 464 17.37 -7.99 -3.48
CA GLY A 464 16.06 -8.46 -3.94
C GLY A 464 15.87 -9.98 -3.91
N THR A 465 16.94 -10.76 -3.67
CA THR A 465 16.86 -12.22 -3.43
C THR A 465 16.98 -12.59 -1.94
N TYR A 466 17.09 -11.60 -1.06
CA TYR A 466 17.09 -11.76 0.39
C TYR A 466 16.42 -10.55 1.04
N ASP A 467 16.00 -10.71 2.29
CA ASP A 467 15.37 -9.65 3.06
C ASP A 467 16.39 -8.58 3.46
N GLN A 468 16.02 -7.31 3.37
CA GLN A 468 16.94 -6.21 3.69
C GLN A 468 16.25 -5.14 4.53
N LEU A 469 16.98 -4.61 5.51
CA LEU A 469 16.58 -3.40 6.23
C LEU A 469 17.38 -2.21 5.68
N ALA A 470 16.73 -1.35 4.91
CA ALA A 470 17.35 -0.16 4.33
C ALA A 470 17.10 1.07 5.22
N VAL A 471 18.15 1.72 5.71
CA VAL A 471 18.02 2.84 6.65
C VAL A 471 18.64 4.10 6.05
N ALA A 472 17.86 5.17 5.92
CA ALA A 472 18.36 6.43 5.34
C ALA A 472 19.27 7.21 6.30
N GLY A 473 19.06 7.07 7.62
CA GLY A 473 19.79 7.78 8.66
C GLY A 473 20.69 6.87 9.51
N SER A 474 20.61 7.04 10.83
CA SER A 474 21.40 6.28 11.80
C SER A 474 20.69 5.03 12.32
N VAL A 475 21.49 4.05 12.70
CA VAL A 475 21.08 2.82 13.37
C VAL A 475 21.85 2.71 14.69
N THR A 476 21.13 2.61 15.80
CA THR A 476 21.69 2.18 17.08
C THR A 476 21.52 0.68 17.19
N TYR A 477 22.63 -0.06 17.05
CA TYR A 477 22.62 -1.51 17.18
C TYR A 477 22.55 -1.91 18.65
N GLY A 478 21.36 -2.31 19.07
CA GLY A 478 21.12 -3.09 20.27
C GLY A 478 20.60 -4.48 19.89
N GLY A 479 20.49 -5.36 20.88
CA GLY A 479 19.68 -6.56 20.72
C GLY A 479 20.34 -7.65 19.88
N LYS A 480 19.52 -8.37 19.11
CA LYS A 480 19.89 -9.61 18.42
C LYS A 480 19.75 -9.49 16.90
N LEU A 481 20.70 -10.06 16.17
CA LEU A 481 20.54 -10.32 14.74
C LEU A 481 20.32 -11.82 14.52
N ALA A 482 19.27 -12.19 13.79
CA ALA A 482 19.01 -13.56 13.38
C ALA A 482 19.05 -13.66 11.86
N ILE A 483 19.83 -14.60 11.35
CA ILE A 483 19.87 -14.93 9.91
C ILE A 483 19.18 -16.28 9.71
N THR A 484 18.26 -16.34 8.76
CA THR A 484 17.71 -17.60 8.26
C THR A 484 18.07 -17.75 6.79
N SER A 485 18.21 -18.97 6.30
CA SER A 485 18.42 -19.23 4.87
C SER A 485 17.36 -20.17 4.35
N ALA A 486 16.87 -19.92 3.13
CA ALA A 486 16.04 -20.86 2.40
C ALA A 486 16.78 -22.20 2.26
N SER A 487 16.05 -23.32 2.36
CA SER A 487 16.64 -24.66 2.37
C SER A 487 17.39 -25.03 1.09
N THR A 488 17.09 -24.36 -0.03
CA THR A 488 17.75 -24.54 -1.33
C THR A 488 18.92 -23.59 -1.55
N PHE A 489 19.08 -22.55 -0.71
CA PHE A 489 20.11 -21.55 -0.89
C PHE A 489 21.43 -22.01 -0.26
N ILE A 490 22.44 -22.19 -1.10
CA ILE A 490 23.82 -22.45 -0.68
C ILE A 490 24.61 -21.14 -0.88
N GLY A 491 24.61 -20.29 0.14
CA GLY A 491 25.42 -19.07 0.18
C GLY A 491 26.59 -19.16 1.17
N GLY A 492 27.42 -18.13 1.21
CA GLY A 492 28.53 -18.00 2.15
C GLY A 492 29.84 -18.55 1.59
N ALA A 493 30.00 -18.58 0.26
CA ALA A 493 31.27 -18.87 -0.39
C ALA A 493 32.26 -17.72 -0.18
N CYS A 494 33.55 -18.02 -0.19
CA CYS A 494 34.58 -16.98 -0.21
C CYS A 494 34.36 -16.03 -1.41
N GLY A 495 34.44 -14.73 -1.14
CA GLY A 495 34.22 -13.69 -2.13
C GLY A 495 32.82 -13.10 -2.12
N GLN A 496 31.82 -13.79 -1.53
CA GLN A 496 30.48 -13.23 -1.38
C GLN A 496 30.46 -12.21 -0.24
N VAL A 497 29.96 -11.01 -0.51
CA VAL A 497 29.71 -9.96 0.49
C VAL A 497 28.36 -9.35 0.18
N ILE A 498 27.40 -9.46 1.11
CA ILE A 498 26.03 -8.96 0.92
C ILE A 498 25.63 -7.98 2.02
N PRO A 499 25.06 -6.80 1.68
CA PRO A 499 24.58 -5.84 2.67
C PRO A 499 23.17 -6.21 3.15
N ILE A 500 23.03 -6.62 4.41
CA ILE A 500 21.72 -6.98 5.00
C ILE A 500 21.05 -5.81 5.72
N ILE A 501 21.85 -4.85 6.18
CA ILE A 501 21.39 -3.56 6.69
C ILE A 501 22.21 -2.47 6.01
N THR A 502 21.57 -1.64 5.20
CA THR A 502 22.22 -0.47 4.58
C THR A 502 21.94 0.76 5.41
N ASP A 503 22.93 1.65 5.54
CA ASP A 503 22.79 2.85 6.32
C ASP A 503 23.70 4.00 5.82
N GLN A 504 23.41 5.25 6.21
CA GLN A 504 24.17 6.43 5.75
C GLN A 504 24.89 7.20 6.86
N SER A 505 24.89 6.71 8.10
CA SER A 505 25.57 7.41 9.21
C SER A 505 27.08 7.30 9.12
N THR A 506 27.71 8.42 9.43
CA THR A 506 29.15 8.67 9.43
C THR A 506 29.82 8.43 10.79
N ALA A 507 29.07 8.04 11.83
CA ALA A 507 29.60 7.77 13.17
C ALA A 507 29.95 6.29 13.36
N GLY A 508 30.99 6.00 14.14
CA GLY A 508 31.40 4.64 14.50
C GLY A 508 30.27 3.89 15.20
N ARG A 509 29.87 2.75 14.64
CA ARG A 509 28.68 2.02 15.09
C ARG A 509 29.05 0.86 16.00
N GLY A 510 28.22 0.61 17.01
CA GLY A 510 28.25 -0.61 17.81
C GLY A 510 27.97 -1.87 16.97
N ALA A 511 28.01 -3.03 17.59
CA ALA A 511 27.56 -4.29 17.00
C ALA A 511 26.24 -4.71 17.66
N PHE A 512 25.50 -5.62 17.02
CA PHE A 512 24.45 -6.33 17.74
C PHE A 512 25.05 -7.02 18.96
N ALA A 513 24.32 -7.06 20.07
CA ALA A 513 24.78 -7.72 21.29
C ALA A 513 24.98 -9.22 21.09
N SER A 514 24.23 -9.83 20.17
CA SER A 514 24.42 -11.21 19.73
C SER A 514 23.91 -11.43 18.32
N THR A 515 24.48 -12.43 17.64
CA THR A 515 24.17 -12.78 16.25
C THR A 515 23.97 -14.30 16.14
N PHE A 516 22.91 -14.75 15.46
CA PHE A 516 22.52 -16.17 15.33
C PHE A 516 22.25 -16.54 13.88
N GLY A 517 22.23 -17.85 13.58
CA GLY A 517 21.84 -18.35 12.25
C GLY A 517 22.98 -18.54 11.26
N PHE A 518 24.23 -18.53 11.74
CA PHE A 518 25.44 -18.71 10.94
C PHE A 518 25.89 -20.18 10.86
N ALA A 519 24.98 -21.13 11.08
CA ALA A 519 25.33 -22.54 11.01
C ALA A 519 25.81 -22.87 9.58
N PRO A 520 26.91 -23.64 9.42
CA PRO A 520 27.46 -23.95 8.10
C PRO A 520 26.40 -24.66 7.25
N LEU A 521 26.06 -24.07 6.10
CA LEU A 521 25.08 -24.62 5.16
C LEU A 521 25.62 -25.89 4.47
N THR A 522 26.95 -25.95 4.34
CA THR A 522 27.75 -27.14 4.00
C THR A 522 29.10 -27.03 4.70
N PHE A 523 29.94 -28.07 4.59
CA PHE A 523 31.31 -28.05 5.13
C PHE A 523 32.22 -26.94 4.56
N ALA A 524 31.92 -26.34 3.40
CA ALA A 524 32.79 -25.34 2.77
C ALA A 524 32.21 -23.91 2.70
N HIS A 525 31.00 -23.69 3.21
CA HIS A 525 30.26 -22.43 3.07
C HIS A 525 29.70 -21.96 4.41
N ALA A 526 30.07 -20.76 4.82
CA ALA A 526 29.59 -20.13 6.03
C ALA A 526 29.54 -18.61 5.89
N TRP A 527 28.60 -17.98 6.59
CA TRP A 527 28.50 -16.54 6.70
C TRP A 527 29.11 -16.04 8.01
N ARG A 528 29.64 -14.82 7.99
CA ARG A 528 29.98 -14.06 9.19
C ARG A 528 29.48 -12.63 9.06
N ALA A 529 29.05 -12.06 10.17
CA ALA A 529 28.65 -10.66 10.24
C ALA A 529 29.87 -9.73 10.23
N TYR A 530 29.80 -8.66 9.46
CA TYR A 530 30.86 -7.68 9.30
C TYR A 530 30.29 -6.25 9.22
N ASN A 531 30.81 -5.32 10.02
CA ASN A 531 30.30 -3.94 10.10
C ASN A 531 31.43 -2.90 10.24
N PRO A 532 32.09 -2.50 9.14
CA PRO A 532 33.25 -1.62 9.18
C PRO A 532 32.96 -0.12 8.94
N THR A 533 31.73 0.36 9.20
CA THR A 533 31.13 1.65 8.77
C THR A 533 30.29 1.55 7.49
N GLY A 534 29.14 2.22 7.48
CA GLY A 534 28.27 2.41 6.30
C GLY A 534 27.37 1.24 5.87
N SER A 535 27.53 0.02 6.40
CA SER A 535 26.58 -1.09 6.22
C SER A 535 26.90 -2.27 7.16
N TYR A 536 25.86 -2.97 7.62
CA TYR A 536 26.00 -4.28 8.25
C TYR A 536 25.92 -5.36 7.16
N ASN A 537 27.05 -6.01 6.90
CA ASN A 537 27.24 -6.96 5.82
C ASN A 537 27.36 -8.40 6.34
N LEU A 538 27.05 -9.36 5.48
CA LEU A 538 27.48 -10.74 5.63
C LEU A 538 28.61 -11.01 4.65
N ALA A 539 29.71 -11.56 5.14
CA ALA A 539 30.83 -12.02 4.31
C ALA A 539 30.90 -13.55 4.33
N GLY A 540 31.02 -14.15 3.15
CA GLY A 540 31.15 -15.59 2.97
C GLY A 540 32.59 -16.06 3.16
N PHE A 541 32.75 -17.25 3.71
CA PHE A 541 34.06 -17.87 3.94
C PHE A 541 33.98 -19.39 4.00
N ASN A 542 35.14 -20.03 3.87
CA ASN A 542 35.27 -21.47 4.08
C ASN A 542 35.61 -21.78 5.55
N PRO A 543 34.74 -22.45 6.33
CA PRO A 543 34.98 -22.71 7.74
C PRO A 543 36.03 -23.80 8.00
N LEU A 544 36.37 -24.63 7.01
CA LEU A 544 37.36 -25.69 7.14
C LEU A 544 38.77 -25.29 6.69
N SER A 545 38.92 -24.12 6.10
CA SER A 545 40.20 -23.66 5.56
C SER A 545 40.58 -22.31 6.17
N PRO A 546 41.70 -22.22 6.92
CA PRO A 546 42.19 -20.95 7.46
C PRO A 546 42.47 -19.88 6.39
N LEU A 547 42.74 -20.30 5.15
CA LEU A 547 43.02 -19.42 4.03
C LEU A 547 42.51 -20.06 2.72
N HIS A 548 41.60 -19.38 2.01
CA HIS A 548 40.93 -19.94 0.83
C HIS A 548 40.95 -18.97 -0.35
N ALA A 549 41.33 -19.47 -1.54
CA ALA A 549 41.32 -18.72 -2.80
C ALA A 549 40.18 -19.20 -3.71
N THR A 550 39.54 -18.29 -4.44
CA THR A 550 38.38 -18.64 -5.30
C THR A 550 38.76 -19.33 -6.60
N LYS A 551 40.02 -19.24 -7.03
CA LYS A 551 40.56 -19.97 -8.19
C LYS A 551 41.78 -20.78 -7.79
N ILE A 552 41.95 -21.90 -8.50
CA ILE A 552 43.11 -22.79 -8.33
C ILE A 552 44.15 -22.64 -9.44
N SER A 553 43.80 -22.02 -10.58
CA SER A 553 44.66 -21.72 -11.73
C SER A 553 44.23 -20.40 -12.39
N LEU A 554 45.12 -19.79 -13.15
CA LEU A 554 44.93 -18.51 -13.84
C LEU A 554 45.46 -18.60 -15.28
N ALA A 555 44.95 -17.75 -16.17
CA ALA A 555 45.45 -17.63 -17.54
C ALA A 555 45.57 -16.15 -17.95
N VAL A 556 46.74 -15.77 -18.46
CA VAL A 556 47.09 -14.39 -18.80
C VAL A 556 47.80 -14.34 -20.15
N THR A 557 47.74 -13.19 -20.81
CA THR A 557 48.41 -12.97 -22.10
C THR A 557 49.28 -11.73 -22.01
N GLU A 558 50.48 -11.81 -22.57
CA GLU A 558 51.36 -10.66 -22.68
C GLU A 558 50.67 -9.48 -23.37
N GLY A 559 50.84 -8.29 -22.81
CA GLY A 559 50.26 -7.03 -23.32
C GLY A 559 48.74 -7.04 -23.41
N GLY A 560 48.09 -8.04 -22.83
CA GLY A 560 46.72 -8.42 -23.11
C GLY A 560 45.95 -8.79 -21.84
N ALA A 561 45.27 -9.94 -21.88
CA ALA A 561 44.34 -10.34 -20.84
C ALA A 561 45.04 -10.59 -19.50
N SER A 562 44.47 -10.04 -18.43
CA SER A 562 44.82 -10.36 -17.03
C SER A 562 43.74 -11.25 -16.42
N ASP A 563 44.08 -11.97 -15.35
CA ASP A 563 43.13 -12.76 -14.57
C ASP A 563 43.12 -12.31 -13.10
N SER A 564 42.11 -12.70 -12.34
CA SER A 564 42.01 -12.37 -10.92
C SER A 564 41.42 -13.49 -10.08
N PHE A 565 41.78 -13.50 -8.80
CA PHE A 565 41.19 -14.36 -7.78
C PHE A 565 40.96 -13.58 -6.49
N LEU A 566 40.03 -14.06 -5.67
CA LEU A 566 39.76 -13.54 -4.33
C LEU A 566 40.37 -14.48 -3.30
N LEU A 567 40.88 -13.91 -2.20
CA LEU A 567 41.43 -14.62 -1.07
C LEU A 567 40.67 -14.24 0.21
N CYS A 568 40.24 -15.22 1.00
CA CYS A 568 39.55 -15.03 2.27
C CYS A 568 40.26 -15.73 3.42
N LEU A 569 40.23 -15.13 4.61
CA LEU A 569 40.63 -15.81 5.84
C LEU A 569 39.46 -16.60 6.43
N GLY A 570 39.67 -17.88 6.71
CA GLY A 570 38.77 -18.72 7.50
C GLY A 570 39.23 -18.84 8.96
N GLY A 571 38.48 -19.61 9.76
CA GLY A 571 38.80 -19.84 11.18
C GLY A 571 38.30 -18.71 12.10
N ARG A 572 39.21 -18.03 12.80
CA ARG A 572 38.90 -17.05 13.87
C ARG A 572 39.43 -15.66 13.53
N ALA A 573 38.97 -14.64 14.27
CA ALA A 573 39.57 -13.31 14.14
C ALA A 573 41.08 -13.33 14.44
N PRO A 574 41.92 -12.75 13.56
CA PRO A 574 43.35 -12.66 13.81
C PRO A 574 43.63 -11.66 14.94
N ASN A 575 44.63 -11.95 15.77
CA ASN A 575 45.11 -11.00 16.79
C ASN A 575 46.23 -10.07 16.27
N ALA A 576 46.69 -10.28 15.03
CA ALA A 576 47.67 -9.44 14.34
C ALA A 576 47.42 -9.46 12.82
N ASN A 577 47.82 -8.41 12.12
CA ASN A 577 47.61 -8.33 10.66
C ASN A 577 48.23 -9.53 9.93
N VAL A 578 47.50 -10.07 8.96
CA VAL A 578 47.96 -11.16 8.07
C VAL A 578 48.33 -10.54 6.73
N LYS A 579 49.60 -10.64 6.35
CA LYS A 579 50.15 -10.15 5.08
C LYS A 579 50.33 -11.32 4.13
N ILE A 580 49.86 -11.18 2.89
CA ILE A 580 50.01 -12.17 1.83
C ILE A 580 50.88 -11.56 0.74
N VAL A 581 52.05 -12.14 0.53
CA VAL A 581 52.96 -11.77 -0.56
C VAL A 581 52.77 -12.79 -1.68
N ALA A 582 52.44 -12.30 -2.87
CA ALA A 582 52.41 -13.09 -4.09
C ALA A 582 53.70 -12.87 -4.88
N GLY A 583 54.35 -13.96 -5.30
CA GLY A 583 55.59 -13.93 -6.08
C GLY A 583 55.56 -14.98 -7.19
N SER A 584 55.99 -14.58 -8.40
CA SER A 584 56.15 -15.47 -9.54
C SER A 584 57.44 -16.27 -9.42
N LEU A 585 57.40 -17.56 -9.76
CA LEU A 585 58.57 -18.44 -9.71
C LEU A 585 59.45 -18.28 -10.96
N LEU A 586 58.84 -18.15 -12.14
CA LEU A 586 59.55 -18.00 -13.41
C LEU A 586 59.81 -16.53 -13.78
N GLY A 587 59.21 -15.58 -13.07
CA GLY A 587 59.29 -14.16 -13.41
C GLY A 587 58.51 -13.80 -14.67
N GLN A 588 57.50 -14.59 -15.02
CA GLN A 588 56.67 -14.43 -16.23
C GLN A 588 55.30 -13.79 -15.93
N SER A 589 54.96 -13.63 -14.65
CA SER A 589 53.73 -12.98 -14.20
C SER A 589 53.95 -12.04 -13.02
N VAL A 590 53.06 -11.09 -12.84
CA VAL A 590 53.04 -10.16 -11.71
C VAL A 590 51.65 -10.11 -11.09
N ALA A 591 51.58 -10.18 -9.76
CA ALA A 591 50.34 -10.11 -9.00
C ALA A 591 50.26 -8.81 -8.19
N THR A 592 49.11 -8.14 -8.23
CA THR A 592 48.86 -6.90 -7.49
C THR A 592 47.52 -6.96 -6.73
N PRO A 593 47.44 -6.48 -5.49
CA PRO A 593 48.53 -5.94 -4.67
C PRO A 593 49.43 -7.04 -4.08
N THR A 594 50.71 -6.74 -3.85
CA THR A 594 51.63 -7.59 -3.09
C THR A 594 52.52 -6.68 -2.20
N PRO A 595 52.40 -6.71 -0.85
CA PRO A 595 51.52 -7.56 -0.05
C PRO A 595 50.06 -7.10 -0.03
N ALA A 596 49.12 -8.05 -0.06
CA ALA A 596 47.75 -7.82 0.41
C ALA A 596 47.69 -7.98 1.94
N VAL A 597 46.97 -7.11 2.65
CA VAL A 597 46.92 -7.12 4.11
C VAL A 597 45.50 -7.33 4.60
N PHE A 598 45.28 -8.30 5.48
CA PHE A 598 44.07 -8.45 6.28
C PHE A 598 44.36 -7.88 7.67
N THR A 599 43.59 -6.88 8.10
CA THR A 599 43.75 -6.27 9.43
C THR A 599 42.85 -6.96 10.46
N VAL A 600 43.12 -6.76 11.74
CA VAL A 600 42.27 -7.29 12.82
C VAL A 600 40.81 -6.84 12.76
N THR A 601 40.50 -5.74 12.05
CA THR A 601 39.14 -5.19 11.92
C THR A 601 38.45 -5.58 10.61
N ASP A 602 39.19 -5.80 9.52
CA ASP A 602 38.64 -6.03 8.18
C ASP A 602 39.00 -7.40 7.57
N TRP A 603 39.62 -8.29 8.34
CA TRP A 603 40.01 -9.64 7.93
C TRP A 603 38.89 -10.50 7.33
N MET A 604 37.64 -10.13 7.61
CA MET A 604 36.44 -10.80 7.12
C MET A 604 36.16 -10.50 5.65
N LEU A 605 36.71 -9.43 5.10
CA LEU A 605 36.56 -9.09 3.70
C LEU A 605 37.56 -9.85 2.83
N PRO A 606 37.14 -10.31 1.64
CA PRO A 606 38.07 -10.88 0.68
C PRO A 606 39.06 -9.83 0.16
N ARG A 607 40.26 -10.28 -0.22
CA ARG A 607 41.24 -9.49 -0.97
C ARG A 607 41.32 -9.98 -2.40
N THR A 608 41.19 -9.07 -3.35
CA THR A 608 41.36 -9.36 -4.78
C THR A 608 42.83 -9.27 -5.15
N PHE A 609 43.32 -10.29 -5.86
CA PHE A 609 44.60 -10.27 -6.55
C PHE A 609 44.33 -10.23 -8.06
N THR A 610 44.92 -9.27 -8.74
CA THR A 610 44.96 -9.20 -10.21
C THR A 610 46.33 -9.63 -10.68
N VAL A 611 46.37 -10.58 -11.61
CA VAL A 611 47.58 -11.19 -12.15
C VAL A 611 47.67 -10.87 -13.64
N SER A 612 48.82 -10.36 -14.06
CA SER A 612 49.12 -9.99 -15.44
C SER A 612 50.41 -10.69 -15.88
N ALA A 613 50.52 -10.99 -17.17
CA ALA A 613 51.78 -11.42 -17.77
C ALA A 613 52.78 -10.25 -17.80
N ILE A 614 54.07 -10.56 -17.70
CA ILE A 614 55.12 -9.59 -17.99
C ILE A 614 55.27 -9.55 -19.50
N ASN A 615 54.93 -8.42 -20.12
CA ASN A 615 55.02 -8.25 -21.57
C ASN A 615 56.42 -7.88 -21.99
N ASP A 616 56.97 -8.57 -22.98
CA ASP A 616 58.17 -8.11 -23.67
C ASP A 616 58.00 -8.00 -25.20
N VAL A 617 59.01 -8.40 -25.97
CA VAL A 617 59.05 -8.34 -27.46
C VAL A 617 59.60 -9.64 -28.07
N VAL A 618 59.86 -10.64 -27.23
CA VAL A 618 60.51 -11.90 -27.60
C VAL A 618 59.43 -12.93 -27.86
N VAL A 619 59.48 -13.59 -29.02
CA VAL A 619 58.54 -14.68 -29.31
C VAL A 619 58.84 -15.88 -28.42
N GLU A 620 57.92 -16.18 -27.51
CA GLU A 620 58.00 -17.32 -26.60
C GLU A 620 56.96 -18.42 -26.93
N ALA A 621 57.17 -19.61 -26.36
CA ALA A 621 56.13 -20.63 -26.33
C ALA A 621 55.27 -20.42 -25.08
N GLU A 622 54.01 -20.86 -25.11
CA GLU A 622 53.15 -20.84 -23.93
C GLU A 622 53.83 -21.53 -22.74
N VAL A 623 53.89 -20.83 -21.62
CA VAL A 623 54.56 -21.29 -20.40
C VAL A 623 53.58 -21.28 -19.23
N THR A 624 53.73 -22.25 -18.32
CA THR A 624 53.00 -22.25 -17.05
C THR A 624 53.96 -21.78 -15.94
N ASP A 625 53.77 -20.55 -15.50
CA ASP A 625 54.40 -20.00 -14.30
C ASP A 625 53.68 -20.49 -13.03
N ASP A 626 54.34 -20.45 -11.89
CA ASP A 626 53.76 -20.84 -10.60
C ASP A 626 53.75 -19.65 -9.63
N LEU A 627 52.55 -19.13 -9.34
CA LEU A 627 52.38 -18.01 -8.43
C LEU A 627 52.39 -18.50 -6.99
N GLN A 628 53.49 -18.26 -6.29
CA GLN A 628 53.68 -18.59 -4.89
C GLN A 628 53.04 -17.55 -3.99
N LEU A 629 52.30 -18.00 -2.97
CA LEU A 629 51.68 -17.16 -1.97
C LEU A 629 52.34 -17.42 -0.60
N THR A 630 52.92 -16.39 0.00
CA THR A 630 53.58 -16.47 1.31
C THR A 630 52.78 -15.69 2.35
N VAL A 631 52.47 -16.34 3.48
CA VAL A 631 51.74 -15.75 4.59
C VAL A 631 52.73 -15.22 5.64
N GLY A 632 52.57 -13.97 6.06
CA GLY A 632 53.29 -13.37 7.18
C GLY A 632 52.32 -12.80 8.21
N SER A 633 52.37 -13.28 9.44
CA SER A 633 51.59 -12.75 10.56
C SER A 633 52.31 -12.96 11.88
N ALA A 634 52.04 -12.10 12.87
CA ALA A 634 52.43 -12.35 14.26
C ALA A 634 51.40 -13.22 15.00
N ASP A 635 50.23 -13.48 14.40
CA ASP A 635 49.25 -14.43 14.94
C ASP A 635 49.74 -15.87 14.65
N PRO A 636 50.04 -16.69 15.67
CA PRO A 636 50.55 -18.05 15.47
C PRO A 636 49.63 -18.96 14.65
N PHE A 637 48.31 -18.68 14.61
CA PHE A 637 47.38 -19.46 13.81
C PHE A 637 47.54 -19.21 12.31
N TYR A 638 47.97 -18.00 11.92
CA TYR A 638 48.18 -17.64 10.52
C TYR A 638 49.66 -17.70 10.11
N ALA A 639 50.60 -17.55 11.05
CA ALA A 639 52.03 -17.45 10.78
C ALA A 639 52.65 -18.71 10.11
N ALA A 640 52.08 -19.89 10.34
CA ALA A 640 52.60 -21.17 9.86
C ALA A 640 51.80 -21.77 8.69
N LEU A 641 50.93 -20.99 8.05
CA LEU A 641 50.08 -21.49 6.97
C LEU A 641 50.84 -21.58 5.66
N ALA A 642 50.88 -22.80 5.10
CA ALA A 642 51.23 -23.03 3.71
C ALA A 642 49.96 -22.94 2.86
N ILE A 643 50.07 -22.28 1.71
CA ILE A 643 49.02 -22.21 0.70
C ILE A 643 49.58 -22.78 -0.60
N ALA A 644 48.80 -23.63 -1.25
CA ALA A 644 49.16 -24.16 -2.56
C ALA A 644 49.36 -23.00 -3.54
N SER A 645 50.45 -23.08 -4.29
CA SER A 645 50.73 -22.17 -5.38
C SER A 645 49.68 -22.28 -6.48
N ARG A 646 49.62 -21.28 -7.35
CA ARG A 646 48.62 -21.16 -8.40
C ARG A 646 49.32 -21.20 -9.75
N PRO A 647 49.13 -22.25 -10.56
CA PRO A 647 49.63 -22.24 -11.93
C PRO A 647 48.98 -21.10 -12.71
N VAL A 648 49.82 -20.36 -13.44
CA VAL A 648 49.47 -19.25 -14.31
C VAL A 648 49.94 -19.61 -15.71
N THR A 649 49.01 -19.90 -16.62
CA THR A 649 49.32 -20.07 -18.04
C THR A 649 49.55 -18.69 -18.65
N VAL A 650 50.73 -18.48 -19.23
CA VAL A 650 51.15 -17.24 -19.89
C VAL A 650 51.25 -17.50 -21.39
N THR A 651 50.41 -16.80 -22.15
CA THR A 651 50.41 -16.85 -23.61
C THR A 651 51.16 -15.63 -24.16
N ASP A 652 52.13 -15.91 -25.02
CA ASP A 652 52.91 -14.93 -25.79
C ASP A 652 52.06 -14.14 -26.80
N ASN A 653 52.37 -12.87 -27.00
CA ASN A 653 51.67 -11.99 -27.95
C ASN A 653 52.59 -11.42 -29.06
N ASP A 654 53.81 -11.94 -29.21
CA ASP A 654 54.86 -11.36 -30.07
C ASP A 654 55.12 -12.15 -31.36
N GLY A 655 54.41 -13.25 -31.59
CA GLY A 655 54.49 -14.05 -32.82
C GLY A 655 54.01 -13.36 -34.12
N ASN A 656 54.00 -14.11 -35.24
CA ASN A 656 53.53 -13.62 -36.54
C ASN A 656 52.01 -13.83 -36.74
N ALA A 657 51.39 -12.95 -37.53
CA ALA A 657 50.08 -13.20 -38.12
C ALA A 657 50.19 -14.32 -39.17
N ASP A 658 49.09 -15.00 -39.48
CA ASP A 658 49.05 -16.05 -40.52
C ASP A 658 47.70 -15.97 -41.24
N LEU A 659 47.66 -15.30 -42.39
CA LEU A 659 46.45 -15.04 -43.14
C LEU A 659 46.25 -16.10 -44.22
N SER A 660 45.34 -17.03 -43.95
CA SER A 660 44.86 -17.98 -44.95
C SER A 660 43.68 -17.41 -45.73
N ILE A 661 43.56 -17.78 -47.01
CA ILE A 661 42.42 -17.43 -47.87
C ILE A 661 41.76 -18.68 -48.44
N SER A 662 40.43 -18.68 -48.56
CA SER A 662 39.67 -19.72 -49.26
C SER A 662 38.56 -19.13 -50.12
N LEU A 663 38.21 -19.86 -51.19
CA LEU A 663 37.08 -19.58 -52.06
C LEU A 663 35.99 -20.60 -51.79
N VAL A 664 34.79 -20.13 -51.45
CA VAL A 664 33.62 -20.97 -51.21
C VAL A 664 32.47 -20.51 -52.10
N GLU A 665 31.51 -21.41 -52.34
CA GLU A 665 30.31 -21.14 -53.15
C GLU A 665 30.59 -20.80 -54.62
N VAL A 666 31.76 -21.17 -55.15
CA VAL A 666 32.07 -21.04 -56.59
C VAL A 666 31.23 -22.04 -57.38
N PRO A 667 30.31 -21.60 -58.27
CA PRO A 667 29.50 -22.52 -59.06
C PRO A 667 30.36 -23.29 -60.07
N ALA A 668 30.01 -24.55 -60.34
CA ALA A 668 30.73 -25.36 -61.32
C ALA A 668 30.63 -24.77 -62.75
N SER A 669 29.48 -24.20 -63.09
CA SER A 669 29.29 -23.47 -64.35
C SER A 669 28.24 -22.36 -64.26
N THR A 670 28.29 -21.41 -65.19
CA THR A 670 27.26 -20.37 -65.37
C THR A 670 27.18 -19.96 -66.84
N ALA A 671 25.97 -19.70 -67.34
CA ALA A 671 25.76 -19.35 -68.74
C ALA A 671 26.37 -17.97 -69.08
N VAL A 672 26.96 -17.83 -70.27
CA VAL A 672 27.52 -16.55 -70.75
C VAL A 672 26.43 -15.47 -70.72
N GLY A 673 26.77 -14.32 -70.14
CA GLY A 673 25.88 -13.19 -69.91
C GLY A 673 25.15 -13.21 -68.57
N GLN A 674 25.16 -14.33 -67.82
CA GLN A 674 24.55 -14.40 -66.48
C GLN A 674 25.52 -13.96 -65.37
N VAL A 675 24.94 -13.46 -64.27
CA VAL A 675 25.67 -13.06 -63.07
C VAL A 675 25.63 -14.20 -62.06
N PHE A 676 26.75 -14.44 -61.39
CA PHE A 676 26.87 -15.33 -60.24
C PHE A 676 27.76 -14.69 -59.18
N ASP A 677 27.69 -15.20 -57.96
CA ASP A 677 28.54 -14.80 -56.85
C ASP A 677 29.46 -15.93 -56.38
N PHE A 678 30.51 -15.53 -55.67
CA PHE A 678 31.33 -16.41 -54.87
C PHE A 678 31.80 -15.67 -53.62
N THR A 679 32.15 -16.45 -52.60
CA THR A 679 32.55 -15.94 -51.30
C THR A 679 34.03 -16.18 -51.07
N VAL A 680 34.75 -15.14 -50.66
CA VAL A 680 36.14 -15.17 -50.23
C VAL A 680 36.19 -15.09 -48.71
N VAL A 681 36.84 -16.05 -48.06
CA VAL A 681 37.02 -16.07 -46.61
C VAL A 681 38.51 -15.94 -46.30
N VAL A 682 38.85 -14.94 -45.48
CA VAL A 682 40.21 -14.76 -44.93
C VAL A 682 40.18 -15.08 -43.45
N THR A 683 41.08 -15.94 -42.98
CA THR A 683 41.20 -16.35 -41.57
C THR A 683 42.60 -16.06 -41.07
N ASN A 684 42.73 -15.43 -39.89
CA ASN A 684 44.01 -15.28 -39.21
C ASN A 684 44.26 -16.49 -38.29
N ASN A 685 45.09 -17.44 -38.72
CA ASN A 685 45.51 -18.61 -37.95
C ASN A 685 46.77 -18.34 -37.10
N GLY A 686 47.26 -17.10 -37.09
CA GLY A 686 48.53 -16.72 -36.47
C GLY A 686 48.43 -16.60 -34.96
N ARG A 687 49.55 -16.28 -34.31
CA ARG A 687 49.59 -16.04 -32.86
C ARG A 687 49.28 -14.60 -32.48
N THR A 688 49.33 -13.69 -33.46
CA THR A 688 49.12 -12.26 -33.25
C THR A 688 48.04 -11.69 -34.15
N LEU A 689 47.53 -10.52 -33.74
CA LEU A 689 46.56 -9.74 -34.48
C LEU A 689 47.13 -9.38 -35.87
N SER A 690 46.39 -9.64 -36.95
CA SER A 690 46.67 -8.96 -38.23
C SER A 690 46.16 -7.53 -38.15
N THR A 691 46.99 -6.51 -38.42
CA THR A 691 46.62 -5.09 -38.40
C THR A 691 45.79 -4.68 -39.62
N GLY A 692 45.70 -5.57 -40.61
CA GLY A 692 44.96 -5.38 -41.84
C GLY A 692 45.69 -5.99 -43.02
N GLY A 693 45.06 -5.92 -44.18
CA GLY A 693 45.62 -6.48 -45.41
C GLY A 693 44.74 -6.18 -46.61
N THR A 694 45.11 -6.75 -47.75
CA THR A 694 44.39 -6.58 -49.01
C THR A 694 44.20 -7.94 -49.66
N ILE A 695 42.97 -8.23 -50.07
CA ILE A 695 42.66 -9.35 -50.96
C ILE A 695 42.78 -8.85 -52.40
N THR A 696 43.43 -9.63 -53.27
CA THR A 696 43.54 -9.37 -54.70
C THR A 696 43.01 -10.55 -55.51
N ILE A 697 42.06 -10.27 -56.41
CA ILE A 697 41.44 -11.25 -57.31
C ILE A 697 41.66 -10.79 -58.74
N PRO A 698 42.47 -11.47 -59.55
CA PRO A 698 42.61 -11.17 -60.98
C PRO A 698 41.29 -11.43 -61.72
N ALA A 699 40.82 -10.45 -62.50
CA ALA A 699 39.65 -10.59 -63.36
C ALA A 699 40.11 -10.90 -64.78
N THR A 700 40.40 -12.17 -65.08
CA THR A 700 40.95 -12.59 -66.38
C THR A 700 39.93 -13.32 -67.25
N GLY A 701 39.72 -12.78 -68.46
CA GLY A 701 39.25 -13.48 -69.67
C GLY A 701 37.77 -13.85 -69.75
N ASN A 702 37.26 -14.66 -68.82
CA ASN A 702 35.96 -15.32 -68.98
C ASN A 702 34.88 -14.82 -68.01
N PHE A 703 35.24 -13.94 -67.07
CA PHE A 703 34.29 -13.23 -66.23
C PHE A 703 34.70 -11.76 -66.06
N GLU A 704 33.71 -10.88 -65.89
CA GLU A 704 33.90 -9.48 -65.51
C GLU A 704 33.22 -9.19 -64.17
N VAL A 705 33.77 -8.27 -63.39
CA VAL A 705 33.23 -7.90 -62.08
C VAL A 705 32.06 -6.93 -62.29
N GLN A 706 30.88 -7.28 -61.76
CA GLN A 706 29.68 -6.46 -61.88
C GLN A 706 29.49 -5.56 -60.66
N SER A 707 29.59 -6.16 -59.47
CA SER A 707 29.47 -5.46 -58.21
C SER A 707 30.18 -6.22 -57.10
N VAL A 708 30.60 -5.49 -56.07
CA VAL A 708 31.11 -6.07 -54.83
C VAL A 708 30.22 -5.58 -53.70
N VAL A 709 29.63 -6.50 -52.94
CA VAL A 709 28.68 -6.14 -51.87
C VAL A 709 29.40 -5.67 -50.61
N THR A 710 30.66 -6.08 -50.43
CA THR A 710 31.48 -5.66 -49.28
C THR A 710 32.00 -4.23 -49.46
N ALA A 711 31.65 -3.35 -48.53
CA ALA A 711 32.04 -1.94 -48.54
C ALA A 711 33.58 -1.78 -48.49
N GLY A 712 34.11 -0.87 -49.31
CA GLY A 712 35.54 -0.52 -49.34
C GLY A 712 36.38 -1.26 -50.39
N CYS A 713 35.82 -2.25 -51.09
CA CYS A 713 36.48 -2.89 -52.22
C CYS A 713 36.50 -1.98 -53.47
N ASN A 714 37.62 -1.98 -54.18
CA ASN A 714 37.79 -1.32 -55.47
C ASN A 714 38.00 -2.37 -56.55
N TRP A 715 37.38 -2.20 -57.72
CA TRP A 715 37.56 -3.11 -58.85
C TRP A 715 37.78 -2.35 -60.16
N THR A 716 38.55 -2.99 -61.04
CA THR A 716 38.77 -2.59 -62.43
C THR A 716 38.41 -3.75 -63.33
N THR A 717 38.54 -3.58 -64.64
CA THR A 717 38.40 -4.68 -65.61
C THR A 717 39.50 -5.74 -65.50
N SER A 718 40.55 -5.51 -64.69
CA SER A 718 41.69 -6.44 -64.57
C SER A 718 41.84 -7.06 -63.17
N TYR A 719 41.27 -6.45 -62.12
CA TYR A 719 41.39 -6.97 -60.75
C TYR A 719 40.31 -6.42 -59.81
N VAL A 720 40.00 -7.19 -58.77
CA VAL A 720 39.32 -6.73 -57.54
C VAL A 720 40.33 -6.64 -56.42
N THR A 721 40.30 -5.53 -55.69
CA THR A 721 41.10 -5.30 -54.47
C THR A 721 40.18 -4.96 -53.31
N CYS A 722 40.23 -5.77 -52.25
CA CYS A 722 39.43 -5.56 -51.05
C CYS A 722 40.35 -5.34 -49.85
N PRO A 723 40.54 -4.09 -49.39
CA PRO A 723 41.25 -3.83 -48.15
C PRO A 723 40.40 -4.28 -46.96
N PHE A 724 41.06 -4.75 -45.89
CA PHE A 724 40.43 -5.06 -44.62
C PHE A 724 41.25 -4.56 -43.45
N THR A 725 40.54 -4.28 -42.36
CA THR A 725 41.09 -3.82 -41.09
C THR A 725 41.46 -5.00 -40.21
N THR A 726 41.81 -4.72 -38.96
CA THR A 726 42.32 -5.71 -38.01
C THR A 726 41.51 -7.03 -37.96
N THR A 727 42.22 -8.16 -37.93
CA THR A 727 41.65 -9.51 -37.81
C THR A 727 42.29 -10.21 -36.61
N ALA A 728 41.51 -10.40 -35.54
CA ALA A 728 41.94 -11.11 -34.33
C ALA A 728 42.36 -12.56 -34.63
N VAL A 729 43.17 -13.13 -33.75
CA VAL A 729 43.57 -14.55 -33.83
C VAL A 729 42.32 -15.43 -33.87
N GLY A 730 42.27 -16.36 -34.83
CA GLY A 730 41.14 -17.27 -35.07
C GLY A 730 39.90 -16.63 -35.73
N ALA A 731 39.88 -15.31 -35.96
CA ALA A 731 38.75 -14.64 -36.58
C ALA A 731 38.79 -14.68 -38.11
N THR A 732 37.61 -14.56 -38.74
CA THR A 732 37.46 -14.54 -40.20
C THR A 732 36.91 -13.22 -40.72
N LYS A 733 37.25 -12.88 -41.96
CA LYS A 733 36.66 -11.81 -42.77
C LYS A 733 36.06 -12.42 -44.04
N VAL A 734 34.86 -11.98 -44.41
CA VAL A 734 34.08 -12.57 -45.50
C VAL A 734 33.77 -11.50 -46.55
N PHE A 735 34.01 -11.81 -47.82
CA PHE A 735 33.79 -10.93 -48.96
C PHE A 735 32.97 -11.64 -50.02
N VAL A 736 31.88 -11.02 -50.47
CA VAL A 736 30.99 -11.59 -51.50
C VAL A 736 31.16 -10.79 -52.79
N ILE A 737 31.56 -11.48 -53.85
CA ILE A 737 31.92 -10.88 -55.14
C ILE A 737 30.90 -11.33 -56.20
N PHE A 738 30.26 -10.38 -56.90
CA PHE A 738 29.35 -10.67 -58.00
C PHE A 738 30.04 -10.44 -59.34
N VAL A 739 30.07 -11.48 -60.17
CA VAL A 739 30.73 -11.48 -61.47
C VAL A 739 29.76 -11.93 -62.56
N ARG A 740 29.97 -11.45 -63.78
CA ARG A 740 29.24 -11.90 -64.98
C ARG A 740 30.16 -12.75 -65.84
N ALA A 741 29.69 -13.91 -66.29
CA ALA A 741 30.39 -14.71 -67.29
C ALA A 741 30.33 -14.00 -68.66
N ILE A 742 31.46 -13.81 -69.35
CA ILE A 742 31.53 -13.01 -70.60
C ILE A 742 32.01 -13.78 -71.83
N ALA A 743 32.71 -14.91 -71.65
CA ALA A 743 33.20 -15.74 -72.74
C ALA A 743 33.16 -17.21 -72.32
N SER A 744 32.72 -18.09 -73.22
CA SER A 744 32.63 -19.52 -72.91
C SER A 744 34.03 -20.15 -72.80
N GLY A 745 34.16 -21.10 -71.87
CA GLY A 745 35.39 -21.83 -71.61
C GLY A 745 35.73 -21.93 -70.12
N ASN A 746 36.72 -22.78 -69.83
CA ASN A 746 37.21 -23.00 -68.48
C ASN A 746 38.10 -21.84 -68.05
N THR A 747 37.88 -21.32 -66.85
CA THR A 747 38.76 -20.35 -66.20
C THR A 747 38.98 -20.74 -64.74
N THR A 748 40.05 -20.25 -64.14
CA THR A 748 40.34 -20.46 -62.72
C THR A 748 40.20 -19.13 -62.01
N ILE A 749 39.27 -19.05 -61.05
CA ILE A 749 39.18 -17.91 -60.14
C ILE A 749 40.31 -18.07 -59.14
N THR A 750 41.18 -17.08 -59.05
CA THR A 750 42.28 -17.04 -58.07
C THR A 750 42.08 -15.85 -57.15
N ALA A 751 42.36 -16.04 -55.85
CA ALA A 751 42.35 -14.98 -54.87
C ALA A 751 43.59 -15.09 -53.99
N THR A 752 44.21 -13.95 -53.73
CA THR A 752 45.40 -13.84 -52.87
C THR A 752 45.13 -12.88 -51.73
N VAL A 753 45.70 -13.12 -50.56
CA VAL A 753 45.66 -12.20 -49.42
C VAL A 753 47.06 -11.76 -49.05
N THR A 754 47.24 -10.46 -48.85
CA THR A 754 48.51 -9.89 -48.37
C THR A 754 48.25 -9.12 -47.08
N GLY A 755 48.87 -9.55 -45.98
CA GLY A 755 48.85 -8.84 -44.72
C GLY A 755 49.83 -7.65 -44.69
N GLN A 756 49.61 -6.73 -43.76
CA GLN A 756 50.56 -5.65 -43.47
C GLN A 756 51.75 -6.12 -42.62
N GLN A 757 51.65 -7.30 -42.01
CA GLN A 757 52.71 -7.90 -41.19
C GLN A 757 53.25 -9.17 -41.85
N PRO A 758 54.46 -9.63 -41.46
CA PRO A 758 55.00 -10.87 -41.99
C PRO A 758 54.11 -12.06 -41.61
N ASP A 759 53.82 -12.88 -42.61
CA ASP A 759 52.93 -14.04 -42.53
C ASP A 759 53.72 -15.31 -42.19
N ALA A 760 53.24 -16.08 -41.21
CA ALA A 760 53.91 -17.29 -40.75
C ALA A 760 53.86 -18.44 -41.77
N VAL A 761 52.82 -18.53 -42.60
CA VAL A 761 52.63 -19.61 -43.59
C VAL A 761 52.22 -19.03 -44.95
N PRO A 762 53.13 -18.36 -45.68
CA PRO A 762 52.79 -17.64 -46.93
C PRO A 762 52.15 -18.50 -48.03
N ALA A 763 52.27 -19.83 -47.94
CA ALA A 763 51.71 -20.77 -48.90
C ALA A 763 50.17 -20.86 -48.84
N ASN A 764 49.54 -20.48 -47.72
CA ASN A 764 48.08 -20.51 -47.57
C ASN A 764 47.40 -19.17 -47.96
N ASN A 765 48.20 -18.19 -48.39
CA ASN A 765 47.76 -16.86 -48.81
C ASN A 765 47.20 -16.80 -50.24
N SER A 766 47.01 -17.96 -50.90
CA SER A 766 46.47 -18.07 -52.25
C SER A 766 45.47 -19.22 -52.34
N ALA A 767 44.32 -18.96 -52.96
CA ALA A 767 43.28 -19.95 -53.23
C ALA A 767 42.86 -19.89 -54.71
N ALA A 768 42.47 -21.04 -55.25
CA ALA A 768 42.04 -21.19 -56.63
C ALA A 768 40.83 -22.12 -56.74
N ALA A 769 39.88 -21.80 -57.62
CA ALA A 769 38.71 -22.60 -57.91
C ALA A 769 38.43 -22.64 -59.41
N LEU A 770 38.08 -23.82 -59.95
CA LEU A 770 37.70 -23.98 -61.35
C LEU A 770 36.27 -23.46 -61.56
N PHE A 771 36.07 -22.67 -62.62
CA PHE A 771 34.77 -22.17 -63.04
C PHE A 771 34.62 -22.34 -64.57
N VAL A 772 33.43 -22.73 -65.03
CA VAL A 772 33.14 -22.93 -66.45
C VAL A 772 32.05 -21.96 -66.92
N ALA A 773 32.38 -21.05 -67.83
CA ALA A 773 31.39 -20.24 -68.53
C ALA A 773 30.84 -21.02 -69.75
N GLN A 774 29.53 -21.15 -69.89
CA GLN A 774 28.88 -21.96 -70.95
C GLN A 774 27.98 -21.16 -71.89
#